data_AF-A0A2Z7A1F0-F1
#
_entry.id   AF-A0A2Z7A1F0-F1
#
_cell.length_a   1.000
_cell.length_b   1.000
_cell.length_c   1.000
_cell.angle_alpha   90.00
_cell.angle_beta   90.00
_cell.angle_gamma   90.00
#
_symmetry.space_group_name_H-M   'P 1'
#
loop_
_entity.id
_entity.type
_entity.pdbx_description
1 polymer ?
#
loop_
_entity_poly.entity_id
_entity_poly.type
_entity_poly.pdbx_seq_one_letter_code
_entity_poly.pdbx_strand_id
1 'polypeptide(L)'
;MTETHGGSDVGHTETVARQDADGQWRLHGRKWFSSAVVGEAALALARPEGAGSGSGALALFYVETMDGAARKPGLVIDRLKDKLGTHELPTAEIHLDGLPAWPLGELANGVRQVAPMLNVTRTWNAVGAVAHMARAVALARDYAERRQAFGRPLIEQPLHAQTLADMQAEFEGAFALAFEVAQLLGRVEHGAAAPHDAQLLRLLTPLAKLWTGKLAVRICSEALECFGGAGYIEDTGLPQLLRDAQVYAIWEGTTNVLSLDALRALASDGLGALRNAVAAWQQGGDPHAAFAIDAALDAAAGHLDAPSADRAALEAGARGLALTLARSAAAALLARQAAWAQARGDARPAAGLRRFLGHGLLRLADAGTDDTALLLATMQHLTIVTTGGTIDKIYFDDKSDYKIGAPQIGEILGQLGVAFQFDVIPILRKDSLHVTDEDRALIRSTIEAQPHRHVLVTHGTDTMVETAKVLAAVPGKVIVLTGALNPARFQGSDAVFNIGCAVAAVQTLPDGVYIAMNGRVWDPAKGAYMFLVNPQSNRITKVGKVSFAELGYGERTHLQEWIANQPDALGEDLLIIQKEFDGFDDTRERLDLLAIDKSGALVVIENKLDDSGRDVAWQAIKYASYCSTLSKTKIADIYQKYLDRCGHTEGNARDKIAEFLDGEDFENIVLNTGTTQRIILVAAHFRKEVTSTVLWLLKHQIDVACFKATPYRVDGKVFLTLDQIIPLRDAQELMIGISEKEQEEQVAERGMLTRHQLRLDFWRQALDALENAGMTLYANVSPGKDNWLASGSGLSGVIYSMVFNADEVRAEFALNRARDQSKTLFDHLLAQREQIESEFGEPLEWRRLDDKKASIVTISHACAGHDRAQWPEAITWLVDHMRKIQQVFSPRIPQLKSLLR
;
A
#
# COMPACT_ATOMS: atom_id res chain seq x y z
N MET A 1 36.08 17.62 -1.41
CA MET A 1 36.59 16.41 -0.70
C MET A 1 36.00 15.14 -1.31
N THR A 2 34.69 14.96 -1.28
CA THR A 2 33.93 13.76 -1.69
C THR A 2 34.11 13.33 -3.15
N GLU A 3 34.16 12.01 -3.35
CA GLU A 3 34.19 11.33 -4.65
C GLU A 3 33.13 10.22 -4.70
N THR A 4 32.92 9.59 -5.86
CA THR A 4 31.87 8.58 -6.07
C THR A 4 32.02 7.39 -5.13
N HIS A 5 33.26 6.98 -4.86
CA HIS A 5 33.58 5.86 -3.97
C HIS A 5 33.47 6.19 -2.48
N GLY A 6 33.37 7.47 -2.09
CA GLY A 6 33.28 7.81 -0.67
C GLY A 6 33.25 9.31 -0.36
N GLY A 7 32.39 9.68 0.59
CA GLY A 7 32.35 11.00 1.23
C GLY A 7 32.76 10.97 2.70
N SER A 8 32.16 10.06 3.47
CA SER A 8 32.51 9.85 4.89
C SER A 8 33.87 9.16 5.05
N ASP A 9 34.20 8.24 4.13
CA ASP A 9 35.52 7.65 4.01
C ASP A 9 36.26 8.27 2.82
N VAL A 10 37.07 9.28 3.13
CA VAL A 10 37.91 9.96 2.13
C VAL A 10 39.20 9.19 1.82
N GLY A 11 39.52 8.12 2.55
CA GLY A 11 40.77 7.36 2.38
C GLY A 11 40.92 6.72 1.00
N HIS A 12 39.78 6.42 0.37
CA HIS A 12 39.67 5.87 -0.99
C HIS A 12 39.64 6.94 -2.10
N THR A 13 40.10 8.17 -1.81
CA THR A 13 40.27 9.23 -2.82
C THR A 13 41.15 8.72 -3.98
N GLU A 14 40.62 8.88 -5.20
CA GLU A 14 41.23 8.56 -6.50
C GLU A 14 41.85 9.78 -7.17
N THR A 15 41.49 11.01 -6.77
CA THR A 15 42.17 12.21 -7.28
C THR A 15 43.66 12.17 -6.95
N VAL A 16 44.50 12.25 -7.99
CA VAL A 16 45.97 12.23 -7.90
C VAL A 16 46.52 13.64 -8.10
N ALA A 17 47.57 13.98 -7.34
CA ALA A 17 48.40 15.16 -7.57
C ALA A 17 49.72 14.75 -8.21
N ARG A 18 50.07 15.32 -9.37
CA ARG A 18 51.32 15.07 -10.10
C ARG A 18 52.08 16.37 -10.30
N GLN A 19 53.41 16.33 -10.29
CA GLN A 19 54.20 17.48 -10.71
C GLN A 19 54.34 17.46 -12.24
N ASP A 20 54.19 18.62 -12.89
CA ASP A 20 54.54 18.78 -14.29
C ASP A 20 56.06 18.97 -14.49
N ALA A 21 56.48 19.19 -15.75
CA ALA A 21 57.88 19.35 -16.10
C ALA A 21 58.55 20.57 -15.41
N ASP A 22 57.77 21.57 -15.02
CA ASP A 22 58.23 22.78 -14.32
C ASP A 22 58.18 22.61 -12.79
N GLY A 23 57.76 21.44 -12.29
CA GLY A 23 57.63 21.13 -10.88
C GLY A 23 56.32 21.58 -10.22
N GLN A 24 55.37 22.15 -10.99
CA GLN A 24 54.08 22.61 -10.51
C GLN A 24 53.15 21.42 -10.26
N TRP A 25 52.56 21.35 -9.07
CA TRP A 25 51.55 20.33 -8.76
C TRP A 25 50.26 20.57 -9.54
N ARG A 26 49.69 19.49 -10.05
CA ARG A 26 48.46 19.46 -10.83
C ARG A 26 47.55 18.33 -10.39
N LEU A 27 46.27 18.63 -10.24
CA LEU A 27 45.26 17.64 -9.82
C LEU A 27 44.59 17.00 -11.03
N HIS A 28 44.47 15.67 -10.98
CA HIS A 28 43.75 14.87 -11.96
C HIS A 28 42.77 13.95 -11.22
N GLY A 29 41.48 14.00 -11.56
CA GLY A 29 40.48 13.17 -10.89
C GLY A 29 39.05 13.68 -11.06
N ARG A 30 38.15 13.19 -10.22
CA ARG A 30 36.74 13.62 -10.20
C ARG A 30 36.30 13.90 -8.78
N LYS A 31 35.59 15.01 -8.58
CA LYS A 31 34.92 15.33 -7.31
C LYS A 31 33.41 15.26 -7.50
N TRP A 32 32.77 14.45 -6.66
CA TRP A 32 31.37 14.08 -6.82
C TRP A 32 30.42 15.16 -6.31
N PHE A 33 30.76 15.85 -5.21
CA PHE A 33 30.00 16.98 -4.68
C PHE A 33 30.93 18.18 -4.45
N SER A 34 30.76 19.20 -5.31
CA SER A 34 31.43 20.49 -5.21
C SER A 34 30.40 21.62 -5.17
N SER A 35 30.03 22.02 -3.96
CA SER A 35 29.13 23.16 -3.73
C SER A 35 29.81 24.49 -4.00
N ALA A 36 29.03 25.50 -4.40
CA ALA A 36 29.50 26.83 -4.74
C ALA A 36 30.62 26.80 -5.81
N VAL A 37 30.40 26.05 -6.91
CA VAL A 37 31.36 25.90 -8.02
C VAL A 37 31.68 27.18 -8.81
N VAL A 38 31.04 28.29 -8.41
CA VAL A 38 31.32 29.65 -8.88
C VAL A 38 32.35 30.38 -8.01
N GLY A 39 32.78 29.79 -6.89
CA GLY A 39 33.84 30.33 -6.04
C GLY A 39 35.17 30.39 -6.78
N GLU A 40 36.05 31.29 -6.33
CA GLU A 40 37.34 31.60 -6.98
C GLU A 40 38.48 30.66 -6.56
N ALA A 41 38.30 29.97 -5.43
CA ALA A 41 39.25 29.00 -4.93
C ALA A 41 38.56 27.87 -4.16
N ALA A 42 39.28 26.76 -3.99
CA ALA A 42 38.83 25.62 -3.19
C ALA A 42 40.00 24.95 -2.47
N LEU A 43 39.66 24.18 -1.43
CA LEU A 43 40.56 23.23 -0.81
C LEU A 43 40.24 21.82 -1.31
N ALA A 44 41.25 21.12 -1.82
CA ALA A 44 41.13 19.80 -2.41
C ALA A 44 42.04 18.80 -1.69
N LEU A 45 41.49 17.63 -1.37
CA LEU A 45 42.30 16.47 -1.01
C LEU A 45 42.64 15.70 -2.28
N ALA A 46 43.92 15.36 -2.41
CA ALA A 46 44.43 14.53 -3.48
C ALA A 46 45.59 13.66 -2.96
N ARG A 47 45.86 12.56 -3.65
CA ARG A 47 46.98 11.66 -3.36
C ARG A 47 48.19 12.08 -4.20
N PRO A 48 49.30 12.54 -3.61
CA PRO A 48 50.54 12.74 -4.36
C PRO A 48 50.96 11.46 -5.08
N GLU A 49 51.43 11.57 -6.32
CA GLU A 49 51.92 10.42 -7.08
C GLU A 49 53.06 9.71 -6.34
N GLY A 50 52.97 8.38 -6.25
CA GLY A 50 53.90 7.56 -5.46
C GLY A 50 53.61 7.49 -3.96
N ALA A 51 52.62 8.23 -3.43
CA ALA A 51 52.18 8.08 -2.05
C ALA A 51 51.38 6.78 -1.85
N GLY A 52 51.42 6.24 -0.62
CA GLY A 52 50.71 5.01 -0.25
C GLY A 52 49.17 5.14 -0.29
N SER A 53 48.48 4.09 0.15
CA SER A 53 47.02 4.06 0.26
C SER A 53 46.51 4.64 1.59
N GLY A 54 45.18 4.84 1.68
CA GLY A 54 44.52 5.30 2.91
C GLY A 54 44.57 6.81 3.12
N SER A 55 43.98 7.25 4.24
CA SER A 55 43.76 8.67 4.58
C SER A 55 45.02 9.43 4.98
N GLY A 56 46.01 8.73 5.57
CA GLY A 56 47.30 9.32 5.96
C GLY A 56 48.18 9.73 4.76
N ALA A 57 47.97 9.10 3.60
CA ALA A 57 48.71 9.39 2.38
C ALA A 57 48.09 10.51 1.51
N LEU A 58 46.97 11.09 1.94
CA LEU A 58 46.38 12.24 1.27
C LEU A 58 47.08 13.52 1.69
N ALA A 59 47.21 14.46 0.76
CA ALA A 59 47.68 15.82 1.02
C ALA A 59 46.55 16.84 0.76
N LEU A 60 46.65 18.00 1.41
CA LEU A 60 45.73 19.10 1.22
C LEU A 60 46.33 20.09 0.22
N PHE A 61 45.52 20.52 -0.73
CA PHE A 61 45.91 21.47 -1.77
C PHE A 61 44.95 22.65 -1.80
N TYR A 62 45.52 23.84 -1.95
CA TYR A 62 44.81 25.03 -2.42
C TYR A 62 44.74 24.98 -3.95
N VAL A 63 43.57 25.27 -4.51
CA VAL A 63 43.37 25.41 -5.96
C VAL A 63 42.61 26.69 -6.25
N GLU A 64 43.06 27.41 -7.28
CA GLU A 64 42.28 28.47 -7.88
C GLU A 64 41.41 27.88 -8.99
N THR A 65 40.12 28.17 -8.95
CA THR A 65 39.11 27.59 -9.87
C THR A 65 38.76 28.53 -11.01
N MET A 66 39.09 29.82 -10.86
CA MET A 66 38.76 30.89 -11.81
C MET A 66 40.05 31.58 -12.32
N ASP A 67 39.93 32.23 -13.47
CA ASP A 67 40.89 33.14 -14.10
C ASP A 67 40.12 34.40 -14.53
N GLY A 68 40.10 35.41 -13.66
CA GLY A 68 39.14 36.52 -13.74
C GLY A 68 37.70 36.01 -13.72
N ALA A 69 36.92 36.38 -14.73
CA ALA A 69 35.52 35.92 -14.87
C ALA A 69 35.38 34.52 -15.51
N ALA A 70 36.46 33.95 -16.06
CA ALA A 70 36.45 32.66 -16.72
C ALA A 70 36.85 31.53 -15.76
N ARG A 71 36.41 30.30 -16.02
CA ARG A 71 36.84 29.12 -15.27
C ARG A 71 38.20 28.65 -15.79
N LYS A 72 39.09 28.19 -14.90
CA LYS A 72 40.36 27.58 -15.33
C LYS A 72 40.10 26.33 -16.19
N PRO A 73 40.79 26.16 -17.33
CA PRO A 73 40.54 25.02 -18.24
C PRO A 73 40.67 23.64 -17.60
N GLY A 74 41.52 23.50 -16.57
CA GLY A 74 41.71 22.23 -15.86
C GLY A 74 40.58 21.83 -14.91
N LEU A 75 39.51 22.64 -14.81
CA LEU A 75 38.29 22.30 -14.06
C LEU A 75 37.10 22.30 -15.01
N VAL A 76 36.55 21.12 -15.27
CA VAL A 76 35.35 20.93 -16.09
C VAL A 76 34.17 20.62 -15.17
N ILE A 77 33.03 21.28 -15.39
CA ILE A 77 31.77 20.86 -14.75
C ILE A 77 31.12 19.83 -15.66
N ASP A 78 30.90 18.63 -15.14
CA ASP A 78 30.19 17.58 -15.88
C ASP A 78 28.68 17.84 -15.84
N ARG A 79 28.15 18.16 -14.65
CA ARG A 79 26.74 18.50 -14.44
C ARG A 79 26.52 19.19 -13.09
N LEU A 80 25.40 19.92 -12.99
CA LEU A 80 24.84 20.30 -11.71
C LEU A 80 24.06 19.13 -11.09
N LYS A 81 24.02 19.07 -9.77
CA LYS A 81 23.22 18.08 -9.04
C LYS A 81 21.77 18.54 -8.99
N ASP A 82 20.86 17.64 -9.35
CA ASP A 82 19.44 17.75 -9.03
C ASP A 82 19.24 17.33 -7.57
N LYS A 83 18.79 18.25 -6.72
CA LYS A 83 18.82 18.13 -5.25
C LYS A 83 17.43 18.29 -4.66
N LEU A 84 17.21 17.74 -3.48
CA LEU A 84 15.96 17.94 -2.72
C LEU A 84 15.73 19.43 -2.37
N GLY A 85 16.75 20.10 -1.86
CA GLY A 85 16.73 21.53 -1.50
C GLY A 85 18.06 22.19 -1.82
N THR A 86 18.28 23.40 -1.34
CA THR A 86 19.43 24.27 -1.63
C THR A 86 19.59 24.52 -3.12
N HIS A 87 18.48 24.72 -3.84
CA HIS A 87 18.45 24.86 -5.29
C HIS A 87 19.23 26.09 -5.76
N GLU A 88 19.27 27.13 -4.94
CA GLU A 88 20.01 28.37 -5.17
C GLU A 88 21.53 28.17 -5.13
N LEU A 89 22.01 27.10 -4.48
CA LEU A 89 23.43 26.79 -4.36
C LEU A 89 23.88 25.89 -5.52
N PRO A 90 24.69 26.39 -6.48
CA PRO A 90 25.18 25.56 -7.57
C PRO A 90 26.17 24.51 -7.04
N THR A 91 25.70 23.27 -6.98
CA THR A 91 26.50 22.10 -6.58
C THR A 91 26.75 21.25 -7.81
N ALA A 92 28.01 20.98 -8.11
CA ALA A 92 28.43 20.30 -9.32
C ALA A 92 29.16 18.99 -9.05
N GLU A 93 29.09 18.11 -10.05
CA GLU A 93 30.12 17.12 -10.32
C GLU A 93 31.19 17.77 -11.19
N ILE A 94 32.46 17.62 -10.80
CA ILE A 94 33.58 18.25 -11.51
C ILE A 94 34.66 17.23 -11.86
N HIS A 95 35.24 17.42 -13.03
CA HIS A 95 36.42 16.73 -13.50
C HIS A 95 37.63 17.67 -13.44
N LEU A 96 38.71 17.18 -12.83
CA LEU A 96 39.99 17.87 -12.74
C LEU A 96 40.93 17.24 -13.75
N ASP A 97 41.44 18.04 -14.68
CA ASP A 97 42.43 17.63 -15.66
C ASP A 97 43.58 18.64 -15.70
N GLY A 98 44.61 18.36 -14.90
CA GLY A 98 45.81 19.20 -14.87
C GLY A 98 45.62 20.54 -14.16
N LEU A 99 44.63 20.65 -13.26
CA LEU A 99 44.36 21.90 -12.53
C LEU A 99 45.54 22.27 -11.62
N PRO A 100 46.17 23.46 -11.77
CA PRO A 100 47.26 23.90 -10.90
C PRO A 100 46.84 23.92 -9.43
N ALA A 101 47.73 23.44 -8.57
CA ALA A 101 47.46 23.25 -7.15
C ALA A 101 48.69 23.56 -6.30
N TRP A 102 48.47 24.09 -5.10
CA TRP A 102 49.54 24.42 -4.16
C TRP A 102 49.38 23.61 -2.88
N PRO A 103 50.38 22.80 -2.49
CA PRO A 103 50.32 22.08 -1.22
C PRO A 103 50.12 23.05 -0.06
N LEU A 104 49.18 22.71 0.83
CA LEU A 104 49.01 23.37 2.12
C LEU A 104 49.54 22.44 3.20
N GLY A 105 50.65 22.84 3.83
CA GLY A 105 51.35 22.07 4.84
C GLY A 105 52.06 20.83 4.28
N GLU A 106 52.08 19.74 5.04
CA GLU A 106 52.80 18.52 4.67
C GLU A 106 52.09 17.76 3.52
N LEU A 107 52.85 17.05 2.69
CA LEU A 107 52.32 16.16 1.65
C LEU A 107 51.78 14.82 2.21
N ALA A 108 51.22 14.87 3.41
CA ALA A 108 50.63 13.75 4.14
C ALA A 108 49.58 14.27 5.11
N ASN A 109 48.76 13.38 5.66
CA ASN A 109 47.78 13.67 6.70
C ASN A 109 46.81 14.82 6.36
N GLY A 110 46.48 15.04 5.08
CA GLY A 110 45.62 16.14 4.62
C GLY A 110 44.24 16.17 5.29
N VAL A 111 43.71 15.01 5.71
CA VAL A 111 42.46 14.91 6.48
C VAL A 111 42.59 15.59 7.85
N ARG A 112 43.75 15.48 8.51
CA ARG A 112 44.02 16.21 9.77
C ARG A 112 44.18 17.70 9.51
N GLN A 113 44.81 18.07 8.38
CA GLN A 113 45.06 19.46 8.02
C GLN A 113 43.79 20.24 7.65
N VAL A 114 42.76 19.56 7.12
CA VAL A 114 41.46 20.18 6.82
C VAL A 114 40.52 20.28 8.04
N ALA A 115 40.86 19.65 9.17
CA ALA A 115 40.01 19.63 10.35
C ALA A 115 39.63 21.02 10.91
N PRO A 116 40.52 22.04 10.94
CA PRO A 116 40.13 23.39 11.34
C PRO A 116 39.01 23.99 10.48
N MET A 117 39.06 23.80 9.15
CA MET A 117 37.99 24.21 8.24
C MET A 117 36.68 23.51 8.60
N LEU A 118 36.74 22.18 8.84
CA LEU A 118 35.55 21.41 9.24
C LEU A 118 34.94 21.91 10.55
N ASN A 119 35.74 22.40 11.52
CA ASN A 119 35.20 22.95 12.75
C ASN A 119 34.39 24.24 12.49
N VAL A 120 34.87 25.10 11.58
CA VAL A 120 34.17 26.32 11.17
C VAL A 120 32.90 25.97 10.40
N THR A 121 32.97 25.08 9.40
CA THR A 121 31.80 24.70 8.58
C THR A 121 30.73 23.98 9.40
N ARG A 122 31.12 23.13 10.36
CA ARG A 122 30.17 22.46 11.28
C ARG A 122 29.51 23.43 12.26
N THR A 123 30.26 24.42 12.75
CA THR A 123 29.70 25.52 13.56
C THR A 123 28.70 26.32 12.73
N TRP A 124 29.07 26.71 11.51
CA TRP A 124 28.19 27.42 10.57
C TRP A 124 26.93 26.61 10.22
N ASN A 125 27.07 25.31 10.02
CA ASN A 125 25.95 24.39 9.81
C ASN A 125 24.99 24.42 11.00
N ALA A 126 25.48 24.38 12.23
CA ALA A 126 24.63 24.43 13.43
C ALA A 126 23.88 25.76 13.51
N VAL A 127 24.55 26.88 13.21
CA VAL A 127 23.90 28.21 13.13
C VAL A 127 22.85 28.25 12.03
N GLY A 128 23.14 27.74 10.83
CA GLY A 128 22.19 27.66 9.72
C GLY A 128 20.94 26.83 10.05
N ALA A 129 21.13 25.69 10.73
CA ALA A 129 20.05 24.85 11.21
C ALA A 129 19.15 25.60 12.21
N VAL A 130 19.75 26.31 13.18
CA VAL A 130 19.02 27.13 14.16
C VAL A 130 18.31 28.32 13.49
N ALA A 131 18.89 28.94 12.46
CA ALA A 131 18.23 30.00 11.71
C ALA A 131 16.98 29.52 10.98
N HIS A 132 17.00 28.31 10.41
CA HIS A 132 15.82 27.69 9.80
C HIS A 132 14.74 27.38 10.84
N MET A 133 15.12 26.82 12.00
CA MET A 133 14.20 26.61 13.12
C MET A 133 13.55 27.92 13.56
N ALA A 134 14.33 28.99 13.72
CA ALA A 134 13.83 30.30 14.11
C ALA A 134 12.78 30.83 13.11
N ARG A 135 13.07 30.72 11.81
CA ARG A 135 12.13 31.14 10.75
C ARG A 135 10.85 30.30 10.80
N ALA A 136 10.97 28.99 10.91
CA ALA A 136 9.84 28.06 10.96
C ALA A 136 8.92 28.36 12.16
N VAL A 137 9.48 28.50 13.36
CA VAL A 137 8.72 28.84 14.58
C VAL A 137 8.06 30.22 14.47
N ALA A 138 8.77 31.22 13.95
CA ALA A 138 8.23 32.56 13.78
C ALA A 138 7.01 32.58 12.85
N LEU A 139 7.12 31.93 11.69
CA LEU A 139 6.02 31.83 10.72
C LEU A 139 4.83 31.05 11.31
N ALA A 140 5.07 29.90 11.95
CA ALA A 140 4.01 29.08 12.53
C ALA A 140 3.24 29.84 13.63
N ARG A 141 3.95 30.54 14.52
CA ARG A 141 3.33 31.37 15.57
C ARG A 141 2.50 32.51 14.98
N ASP A 142 3.08 33.23 14.03
CA ASP A 142 2.45 34.36 13.35
C ASP A 142 1.18 33.96 12.57
N TYR A 143 1.19 32.78 11.97
CA TYR A 143 0.00 32.19 11.36
C TYR A 143 -1.04 31.78 12.41
N ALA A 144 -0.61 31.19 13.53
CA ALA A 144 -1.49 30.74 14.59
C ALA A 144 -2.26 31.88 15.28
N GLU A 145 -1.66 33.08 15.34
CA GLU A 145 -2.32 34.30 15.85
C GLU A 145 -3.45 34.80 14.94
N ARG A 146 -3.43 34.47 13.64
CA ARG A 146 -4.41 34.99 12.65
C ARG A 146 -5.40 33.95 12.17
N ARG A 147 -4.98 32.70 12.04
CA ARG A 147 -5.82 31.64 11.49
C ARG A 147 -6.88 31.24 12.52
N GLN A 148 -8.15 31.42 12.14
CA GLN A 148 -9.27 30.94 12.95
C GLN A 148 -9.64 29.49 12.60
N ALA A 149 -9.85 28.69 13.64
CA ALA A 149 -10.44 27.36 13.54
C ALA A 149 -11.29 27.08 14.79
N PHE A 150 -12.46 26.46 14.61
CA PHE A 150 -13.39 26.16 15.70
C PHE A 150 -13.71 27.38 16.59
N GLY A 151 -13.90 28.55 15.96
CA GLY A 151 -14.38 29.77 16.63
C GLY A 151 -13.33 30.63 17.35
N ARG A 152 -12.04 30.29 17.28
CA ARG A 152 -10.95 31.10 17.86
C ARG A 152 -9.63 30.97 17.07
N PRO A 153 -8.66 31.89 17.23
CA PRO A 153 -7.32 31.73 16.68
C PRO A 153 -6.66 30.42 17.11
N LEU A 154 -5.81 29.84 16.25
CA LEU A 154 -5.09 28.60 16.56
C LEU A 154 -4.19 28.75 17.79
N ILE A 155 -3.62 29.92 18.04
CA ILE A 155 -2.79 30.16 19.23
C ILE A 155 -3.58 30.04 20.55
N GLU A 156 -4.91 30.15 20.50
CA GLU A 156 -5.80 29.94 21.65
C GLU A 156 -6.32 28.50 21.74
N GLN A 157 -6.03 27.65 20.75
CA GLN A 157 -6.33 26.23 20.81
C GLN A 157 -5.27 25.54 21.68
N PRO A 158 -5.63 24.92 22.83
CA PRO A 158 -4.65 24.44 23.79
C PRO A 158 -3.64 23.48 23.18
N LEU A 159 -4.08 22.53 22.36
CA LEU A 159 -3.18 21.55 21.73
C LEU A 159 -2.18 22.22 20.78
N HIS A 160 -2.62 23.16 19.96
CA HIS A 160 -1.74 23.86 19.01
C HIS A 160 -0.74 24.78 19.75
N ALA A 161 -1.18 25.46 20.80
CA ALA A 161 -0.31 26.26 21.65
C ALA A 161 0.77 25.40 22.35
N GLN A 162 0.44 24.17 22.76
CA GLN A 162 1.41 23.22 23.32
C GLN A 162 2.46 22.82 22.27
N THR A 163 2.04 22.49 21.04
CA THR A 163 2.97 22.18 19.94
C THR A 163 3.94 23.34 19.67
N LEU A 164 3.44 24.57 19.58
CA LEU A 164 4.28 25.75 19.38
C LEU A 164 5.26 25.98 20.55
N ALA A 165 4.80 25.79 21.78
CA ALA A 165 5.66 25.89 22.96
C ALA A 165 6.78 24.83 22.96
N ASP A 166 6.50 23.62 22.49
CA ASP A 166 7.48 22.53 22.37
C ASP A 166 8.55 22.84 21.34
N MET A 167 8.13 23.30 20.16
CA MET A 167 9.04 23.74 19.11
C MET A 167 9.92 24.90 19.60
N GLN A 168 9.34 25.86 20.32
CA GLN A 168 10.06 27.01 20.87
C GLN A 168 11.12 26.59 21.90
N ALA A 169 10.78 25.69 22.82
CA ALA A 169 11.73 25.21 23.85
C ALA A 169 12.91 24.41 23.25
N GLU A 170 12.64 23.54 22.28
CA GLU A 170 13.69 22.79 21.57
C GLU A 170 14.58 23.73 20.73
N PHE A 171 13.99 24.72 20.05
CA PHE A 171 14.75 25.75 19.33
C PHE A 171 15.66 26.56 20.28
N GLU A 172 15.18 26.97 21.45
CA GLU A 172 15.99 27.74 22.41
C GLU A 172 17.20 26.94 22.90
N GLY A 173 17.03 25.64 23.20
CA GLY A 173 18.14 24.77 23.57
C GLY A 173 19.17 24.61 22.44
N ALA A 174 18.69 24.43 21.21
CA ALA A 174 19.54 24.34 20.01
C ALA A 174 20.32 25.63 19.76
N PHE A 175 19.65 26.79 19.90
CA PHE A 175 20.25 28.10 19.79
C PHE A 175 21.36 28.30 20.82
N ALA A 176 21.08 28.01 22.10
CA ALA A 176 22.04 28.16 23.17
C ALA A 176 23.31 27.33 22.93
N LEU A 177 23.16 26.06 22.52
CA LEU A 177 24.30 25.20 22.22
C LEU A 177 25.10 25.67 21.00
N ALA A 178 24.44 26.06 19.91
CA ALA A 178 25.12 26.51 18.70
C ALA A 178 25.97 27.78 18.95
N PHE A 179 25.43 28.72 19.72
CA PHE A 179 26.14 29.95 20.06
C PHE A 179 27.21 29.76 21.15
N GLU A 180 27.06 28.80 22.07
CA GLU A 180 28.15 28.43 22.97
C GLU A 180 29.34 27.85 22.20
N VAL A 181 29.11 27.02 21.17
CA VAL A 181 30.18 26.53 20.29
C VAL A 181 30.85 27.68 19.55
N ALA A 182 30.08 28.63 19.01
CA ALA A 182 30.65 29.81 18.35
C ALA A 182 31.50 30.66 19.32
N GLN A 183 31.03 30.84 20.55
CA GLN A 183 31.78 31.57 21.60
C GLN A 183 33.06 30.83 22.01
N LEU A 184 33.00 29.50 22.15
CA LEU A 184 34.18 28.66 22.45
C LEU A 184 35.21 28.73 21.32
N LEU A 185 34.76 28.64 20.06
CA LEU A 185 35.63 28.78 18.89
C LEU A 185 36.37 30.12 18.94
N GLY A 186 35.64 31.23 19.15
CA GLY A 186 36.24 32.55 19.27
C GLY A 186 37.27 32.65 20.41
N ARG A 187 36.96 32.10 21.59
CA ARG A 187 37.90 32.08 22.73
C ARG A 187 39.18 31.31 22.41
N VAL A 188 39.08 30.16 21.75
CA VAL A 188 40.23 29.34 21.35
C VAL A 188 41.09 30.09 20.32
N GLU A 189 40.47 30.67 19.29
CA GLU A 189 41.19 31.41 18.25
C GLU A 189 41.89 32.67 18.77
N HIS A 190 41.33 33.33 19.80
CA HIS A 190 41.90 34.52 20.42
C HIS A 190 42.90 34.21 21.54
N GLY A 191 43.19 32.94 21.82
CA GLY A 191 44.07 32.55 22.93
C GLY A 191 43.51 32.89 24.32
N ALA A 192 42.19 33.07 24.45
CA ALA A 192 41.47 33.36 25.68
C ALA A 192 40.74 32.12 26.26
N ALA A 193 41.13 30.93 25.80
CA ALA A 193 40.55 29.65 26.20
C ALA A 193 40.97 29.23 27.62
N ALA A 194 40.01 28.77 28.42
CA ALA A 194 40.27 28.10 29.68
C ALA A 194 40.94 26.72 29.45
N PRO A 195 41.57 26.09 30.48
CA PRO A 195 42.33 24.84 30.34
C PRO A 195 41.60 23.66 29.66
N HIS A 196 40.26 23.65 29.67
CA HIS A 196 39.44 22.60 29.05
C HIS A 196 38.66 23.07 27.80
N ASP A 197 38.73 24.35 27.43
CA ASP A 197 37.89 24.90 26.34
C ASP A 197 38.23 24.26 24.99
N ALA A 198 39.49 23.90 24.73
CA ALA A 198 39.88 23.23 23.49
C ALA A 198 39.29 21.81 23.37
N GLN A 199 39.31 21.04 24.47
CA GLN A 199 38.69 19.71 24.54
C GLN A 199 37.17 19.80 24.45
N LEU A 200 36.58 20.77 25.15
CA LEU A 200 35.16 21.05 25.10
C LEU A 200 34.72 21.44 23.68
N LEU A 201 35.46 22.30 22.99
CA LEU A 201 35.19 22.67 21.59
C LEU A 201 35.27 21.45 20.66
N ARG A 202 36.28 20.59 20.84
CA ARG A 202 36.46 19.34 20.07
C ARG A 202 35.26 18.39 20.21
N LEU A 203 34.61 18.38 21.37
CA LEU A 203 33.43 17.58 21.66
C LEU A 203 32.13 18.28 21.23
N LEU A 204 31.90 19.54 21.62
CA LEU A 204 30.64 20.22 21.40
C LEU A 204 30.39 20.56 19.92
N THR A 205 31.44 20.78 19.12
CA THR A 205 31.26 21.09 17.69
C THR A 205 30.52 19.98 16.92
N PRO A 206 30.95 18.71 16.94
CA PRO A 206 30.19 17.63 16.30
C PRO A 206 28.82 17.41 16.96
N LEU A 207 28.69 17.54 18.29
CA LEU A 207 27.42 17.39 19.01
C LEU A 207 26.37 18.45 18.60
N ALA A 208 26.78 19.72 18.51
CA ALA A 208 25.92 20.82 18.07
C ALA A 208 25.46 20.58 16.64
N LYS A 209 26.39 20.28 15.72
CA LYS A 209 26.08 20.02 14.31
C LYS A 209 25.09 18.86 14.15
N LEU A 210 25.37 17.70 14.76
CA LEU A 210 24.54 16.50 14.58
C LEU A 210 23.14 16.68 15.17
N TRP A 211 23.02 17.32 16.34
CA TRP A 211 21.74 17.47 17.02
C TRP A 211 20.89 18.54 16.37
N THR A 212 21.45 19.73 16.13
CA THR A 212 20.71 20.83 15.48
C THR A 212 20.29 20.46 14.05
N GLY A 213 21.12 19.76 13.29
CA GLY A 213 20.76 19.31 11.94
C GLY A 213 19.57 18.34 11.93
N LYS A 214 19.49 17.41 12.90
CA LYS A 214 18.32 16.52 13.04
C LYS A 214 17.09 17.25 13.56
N LEU A 215 17.27 18.20 14.46
CA LEU A 215 16.18 18.96 15.06
C LEU A 215 15.56 19.96 14.07
N ALA A 216 16.36 20.57 13.19
CA ALA A 216 15.89 21.48 12.15
C ALA A 216 14.81 20.84 11.27
N VAL A 217 15.04 19.61 10.82
CA VAL A 217 14.08 18.85 9.99
C VAL A 217 12.77 18.63 10.75
N ARG A 218 12.86 18.20 12.02
CA ARG A 218 11.67 17.98 12.86
C ARG A 218 10.87 19.27 13.05
N ILE A 219 11.53 20.36 13.44
CA ILE A 219 10.85 21.64 13.68
C ILE A 219 10.26 22.22 12.39
N CYS A 220 10.99 22.15 11.26
CA CYS A 220 10.46 22.63 9.99
C CYS A 220 9.25 21.80 9.55
N SER A 221 9.29 20.48 9.70
CA SER A 221 8.15 19.60 9.37
C SER A 221 6.92 19.92 10.22
N GLU A 222 7.09 20.07 11.53
CA GLU A 222 6.01 20.45 12.45
C GLU A 222 5.46 21.85 12.12
N ALA A 223 6.34 22.79 11.77
CA ALA A 223 5.94 24.13 11.36
C ALA A 223 5.08 24.10 10.10
N LEU A 224 5.42 23.29 9.09
CA LEU A 224 4.58 23.12 7.90
C LEU A 224 3.19 22.58 8.28
N GLU A 225 3.13 21.58 9.16
CA GLU A 225 1.86 21.01 9.63
C GLU A 225 0.99 22.05 10.34
N CYS A 226 1.58 23.02 11.05
CA CYS A 226 0.85 24.14 11.65
C CYS A 226 0.06 24.98 10.63
N PHE A 227 0.45 24.98 9.35
CA PHE A 227 -0.27 25.64 8.26
C PHE A 227 -1.33 24.76 7.59
N GLY A 228 -1.41 23.47 7.97
CA GLY A 228 -2.27 22.48 7.31
C GLY A 228 -1.92 22.34 5.83
N GLY A 229 -2.94 22.28 4.95
CA GLY A 229 -2.73 22.12 3.51
C GLY A 229 -1.82 23.19 2.89
N ALA A 230 -1.85 24.43 3.38
CA ALA A 230 -1.00 25.51 2.87
C ALA A 230 0.50 25.25 3.11
N GLY A 231 0.85 24.56 4.21
CA GLY A 231 2.23 24.19 4.51
C GLY A 231 2.83 23.23 3.48
N TYR A 232 2.00 22.55 2.70
CA TYR A 232 2.43 21.59 1.68
C TYR A 232 2.54 22.20 0.27
N ILE A 233 2.12 23.46 0.07
CA ILE A 233 2.11 24.09 -1.26
C ILE A 233 3.38 24.92 -1.46
N GLU A 234 4.12 24.62 -2.54
CA GLU A 234 5.44 25.23 -2.83
C GLU A 234 5.40 26.76 -3.00
N ASP A 235 4.31 27.31 -3.54
CA ASP A 235 4.18 28.77 -3.78
C ASP A 235 4.07 29.60 -2.49
N THR A 236 3.87 28.95 -1.33
CA THR A 236 3.94 29.60 -0.01
C THR A 236 5.38 29.84 0.47
N GLY A 237 6.36 29.16 -0.13
CA GLY A 237 7.75 29.14 0.33
C GLY A 237 7.99 28.32 1.61
N LEU A 238 6.96 27.73 2.22
CA LEU A 238 7.11 26.89 3.41
C LEU A 238 7.85 25.57 3.12
N PRO A 239 7.51 24.79 2.06
CA PRO A 239 8.21 23.55 1.75
C PRO A 239 9.71 23.69 1.55
N GLN A 240 10.17 24.85 1.05
CA GLN A 240 11.58 25.15 0.93
C GLN A 240 12.32 25.06 2.27
N LEU A 241 11.73 25.54 3.37
CA LEU A 241 12.36 25.46 4.70
C LEU A 241 12.68 24.02 5.10
N LEU A 242 11.76 23.09 4.83
CA LEU A 242 11.95 21.66 5.14
C LEU A 242 12.96 21.01 4.18
N ARG A 243 12.83 21.27 2.87
CA ARG A 243 13.75 20.74 1.84
C ARG A 243 15.18 21.17 2.11
N ASP A 244 15.38 22.43 2.50
CA ASP A 244 16.70 22.99 2.79
C ASP A 244 17.23 22.51 4.15
N ALA A 245 16.38 22.43 5.19
CA ALA A 245 16.79 21.95 6.51
C ALA A 245 17.37 20.52 6.49
N GLN A 246 16.93 19.68 5.57
CA GLN A 246 17.41 18.30 5.42
C GLN A 246 18.92 18.21 5.15
N VAL A 247 19.50 19.21 4.48
CA VAL A 247 20.94 19.18 4.13
C VAL A 247 21.84 19.20 5.36
N TYR A 248 21.41 19.86 6.45
CA TYR A 248 22.19 20.04 7.67
C TYR A 248 22.50 18.73 8.39
N ALA A 249 21.68 17.69 8.22
CA ALA A 249 21.93 16.37 8.76
C ALA A 249 22.87 15.51 7.89
N ILE A 250 23.17 15.94 6.67
CA ILE A 250 23.84 15.14 5.63
C ILE A 250 25.27 15.66 5.36
N TRP A 251 25.42 16.89 4.90
CA TRP A 251 26.73 17.44 4.51
C TRP A 251 27.64 17.66 5.72
N GLU A 252 28.95 17.82 5.51
CA GLU A 252 29.93 18.08 6.59
C GLU A 252 29.94 17.02 7.73
N GLY A 253 29.49 15.79 7.41
CA GLY A 253 29.43 14.64 8.31
C GLY A 253 28.00 14.28 8.72
N THR A 254 27.58 13.05 8.42
CA THR A 254 26.25 12.56 8.82
C THR A 254 26.15 12.41 10.34
N THR A 255 24.93 12.29 10.87
CA THR A 255 24.70 12.13 12.31
C THR A 255 25.52 10.97 12.90
N ASN A 256 25.52 9.79 12.26
CA ASN A 256 26.29 8.64 12.77
C ASN A 256 27.80 8.87 12.71
N VAL A 257 28.31 9.47 11.62
CA VAL A 257 29.74 9.78 11.49
C VAL A 257 30.20 10.74 12.59
N LEU A 258 29.39 11.76 12.90
CA LEU A 258 29.69 12.71 13.97
C LEU A 258 29.48 12.13 15.37
N SER A 259 28.59 11.14 15.54
CA SER A 259 28.48 10.38 16.77
C SER A 259 29.73 9.55 17.04
N LEU A 260 30.30 8.89 16.01
CA LEU A 260 31.59 8.20 16.11
C LEU A 260 32.77 9.17 16.29
N ASP A 261 32.67 10.39 15.75
CA ASP A 261 33.65 11.45 16.00
C ASP A 261 33.60 11.97 17.45
N ALA A 262 32.40 12.12 18.01
CA ALA A 262 32.21 12.44 19.42
C ALA A 262 32.77 11.34 20.32
N LEU A 263 32.51 10.06 20.02
CA LEU A 263 33.09 8.93 20.76
C LEU A 263 34.64 8.97 20.74
N ARG A 264 35.24 9.31 19.60
CA ARG A 264 36.70 9.52 19.50
C ARG A 264 37.20 10.71 20.32
N ALA A 265 36.44 11.80 20.40
CA ALA A 265 36.78 12.94 21.25
C ALA A 265 36.78 12.57 22.74
N LEU A 266 35.85 11.70 23.16
CA LEU A 266 35.70 11.22 24.54
C LEU A 266 36.79 10.23 24.97
N ALA A 267 37.50 9.60 24.03
CA ALA A 267 38.50 8.57 24.33
C ALA A 267 39.69 9.06 25.19
N SER A 268 39.94 10.37 25.24
CA SER A 268 41.10 10.95 25.93
C SER A 268 40.83 11.45 27.36
N ASP A 269 39.63 11.99 27.64
CA ASP A 269 39.27 12.64 28.92
C ASP A 269 37.88 12.22 29.44
N GLY A 270 37.24 11.24 28.78
CA GLY A 270 35.86 10.88 29.06
C GLY A 270 34.94 12.09 28.99
N LEU A 271 34.12 12.28 30.02
CA LEU A 271 33.20 13.42 30.16
C LEU A 271 33.77 14.60 30.96
N GLY A 272 35.07 14.60 31.32
CA GLY A 272 35.69 15.57 32.24
C GLY A 272 35.45 17.03 31.84
N ALA A 273 35.93 17.42 30.66
CA ALA A 273 35.73 18.77 30.12
C ALA A 273 34.25 19.21 30.08
N LEU A 274 33.33 18.31 29.72
CA LEU A 274 31.90 18.61 29.65
C LEU A 274 31.28 18.79 31.04
N ARG A 275 31.60 17.92 32.00
CA ARG A 275 31.10 18.03 33.39
C ARG A 275 31.55 19.32 34.05
N ASN A 276 32.81 19.71 33.84
CA ASN A 276 33.34 20.99 34.34
C ASN A 276 32.56 22.19 33.79
N ALA A 277 32.27 22.19 32.49
CA ALA A 277 31.51 23.26 31.85
C ALA A 277 30.04 23.29 32.33
N VAL A 278 29.39 22.12 32.40
CA VAL A 278 28.00 21.98 32.87
C VAL A 278 27.85 22.45 34.31
N ALA A 279 28.75 22.03 35.22
CA ALA A 279 28.75 22.47 36.60
C ALA A 279 28.90 24.00 36.73
N ALA A 280 29.72 24.63 35.88
CA ALA A 280 29.85 26.08 35.84
C ALA A 280 28.57 26.77 35.32
N TRP A 281 27.91 26.21 34.30
CA TRP A 281 26.66 26.76 33.76
C TRP A 281 25.46 26.62 34.70
N GLN A 282 25.47 25.62 35.57
CA GLN A 282 24.39 25.36 36.53
C GLN A 282 24.49 26.19 37.82
N GLN A 283 25.55 26.99 38.03
CA GLN A 283 25.70 27.78 39.25
C GLN A 283 24.52 28.73 39.47
N GLY A 284 23.84 28.59 40.61
CA GLY A 284 22.64 29.38 40.94
C GLY A 284 21.39 29.01 40.15
N GLY A 285 21.38 27.85 39.47
CA GLY A 285 20.26 27.33 38.69
C GLY A 285 19.22 26.53 39.49
N ASP A 286 18.20 26.02 38.78
CA ASP A 286 17.14 25.19 39.34
C ASP A 286 17.68 23.80 39.79
N PRO A 287 17.53 23.40 41.07
CA PRO A 287 17.98 22.11 41.57
C PRO A 287 17.38 20.90 40.83
N HIS A 288 16.14 21.02 40.34
CA HIS A 288 15.50 19.94 39.59
C HIS A 288 16.15 19.76 38.21
N ALA A 289 16.47 20.87 37.55
CA ALA A 289 17.22 20.85 36.29
C ALA A 289 18.62 20.27 36.51
N ALA A 290 19.31 20.66 37.59
CA ALA A 290 20.62 20.14 37.93
C ALA A 290 20.61 18.61 38.08
N PHE A 291 19.68 18.08 38.88
CA PHE A 291 19.51 16.64 39.05
C PHE A 291 19.27 15.90 37.73
N ALA A 292 18.37 16.40 36.88
CA ALA A 292 18.05 15.75 35.60
C ALA A 292 19.26 15.72 34.64
N ILE A 293 20.04 16.81 34.60
CA ILE A 293 21.25 16.91 33.79
C ILE A 293 22.33 15.96 34.31
N ASP A 294 22.58 15.96 35.63
CA ASP A 294 23.60 15.11 36.25
C ASP A 294 23.27 13.63 36.07
N ALA A 295 22.02 13.23 36.29
CA ALA A 295 21.55 11.87 36.06
C ALA A 295 21.78 11.41 34.60
N ALA A 296 21.55 12.29 33.62
CA ALA A 296 21.79 11.98 32.21
C ALA A 296 23.28 11.86 31.89
N LEU A 297 24.14 12.70 32.50
CA LEU A 297 25.60 12.60 32.35
C LEU A 297 26.16 11.36 33.06
N ASP A 298 25.59 10.97 34.19
CA ASP A 298 25.96 9.75 34.93
C ASP A 298 25.60 8.50 34.14
N ALA A 299 24.41 8.46 33.54
CA ALA A 299 24.03 7.39 32.62
C ALA A 299 24.97 7.31 31.40
N ALA A 300 25.35 8.47 30.83
CA ALA A 300 26.31 8.53 29.72
C ALA A 300 27.71 8.05 30.13
N ALA A 301 28.17 8.37 31.34
CA ALA A 301 29.44 7.86 31.88
C ALA A 301 29.37 6.34 32.07
N GLY A 302 28.31 5.83 32.70
CA GLY A 302 28.11 4.39 32.88
C GLY A 302 28.09 3.61 31.56
N HIS A 303 27.54 4.20 30.50
CA HIS A 303 27.56 3.60 29.16
C HIS A 303 28.97 3.56 28.53
N LEU A 304 29.81 4.57 28.80
CA LEU A 304 31.21 4.59 28.37
C LEU A 304 32.08 3.58 29.15
N ASP A 305 31.80 3.40 30.45
CA ASP A 305 32.59 2.60 31.39
C ASP A 305 32.15 1.12 31.47
N ALA A 306 31.10 0.72 30.73
CA ALA A 306 30.51 -0.61 30.84
C ALA A 306 31.52 -1.76 30.52
N PRO A 307 31.62 -2.81 31.37
CA PRO A 307 32.61 -3.89 31.26
C PRO A 307 32.54 -4.76 29.99
N SER A 308 31.49 -4.60 29.17
CA SER A 308 31.24 -5.34 27.94
C SER A 308 31.59 -4.55 26.67
N ALA A 309 32.56 -3.62 26.75
CA ALA A 309 32.97 -2.79 25.61
C ALA A 309 33.67 -3.61 24.51
N ASP A 310 32.97 -4.56 23.90
CA ASP A 310 33.14 -4.79 22.48
C ASP A 310 32.96 -3.44 21.80
N ARG A 311 33.98 -3.02 21.06
CA ARG A 311 33.97 -1.79 20.29
C ARG A 311 32.71 -1.68 19.43
N ALA A 312 32.18 -2.80 18.94
CA ALA A 312 30.93 -2.83 18.18
C ALA A 312 29.71 -2.34 18.99
N ALA A 313 29.61 -2.69 20.29
CA ALA A 313 28.51 -2.26 21.14
C ALA A 313 28.57 -0.76 21.45
N LEU A 314 29.77 -0.23 21.72
CA LEU A 314 29.96 1.21 21.90
C LEU A 314 29.68 2.00 20.62
N GLU A 315 30.10 1.48 19.46
CA GLU A 315 29.79 2.09 18.15
C GLU A 315 28.29 2.06 17.86
N ALA A 316 27.58 0.98 18.22
CA ALA A 316 26.13 0.87 18.09
C ALA A 316 25.38 1.89 18.98
N GLY A 317 25.84 2.10 20.22
CA GLY A 317 25.28 3.06 21.17
C GLY A 317 25.69 4.52 20.93
N ALA A 318 26.71 4.78 20.10
CA ALA A 318 27.36 6.09 19.96
C ALA A 318 26.38 7.23 19.62
N ARG A 319 25.34 6.96 18.84
CA ARG A 319 24.34 7.97 18.47
C ARG A 319 23.47 8.38 19.66
N GLY A 320 23.01 7.40 20.44
CA GLY A 320 22.24 7.65 21.66
C GLY A 320 23.05 8.43 22.69
N LEU A 321 24.32 8.06 22.85
CA LEU A 321 25.27 8.77 23.70
C LEU A 321 25.44 10.23 23.24
N ALA A 322 25.77 10.46 21.98
CA ALA A 322 25.99 11.80 21.44
C ALA A 322 24.76 12.72 21.60
N LEU A 323 23.56 12.21 21.33
CA LEU A 323 22.32 12.98 21.51
C LEU A 323 22.02 13.28 22.98
N THR A 324 22.34 12.35 23.90
CA THR A 324 22.23 12.57 25.34
C THR A 324 23.13 13.72 25.77
N LEU A 325 24.42 13.69 25.38
CA LEU A 325 25.39 14.74 25.73
C LEU A 325 25.00 16.11 25.17
N ALA A 326 24.56 16.17 23.90
CA ALA A 326 24.11 17.41 23.28
C ALA A 326 22.92 18.05 24.03
N ARG A 327 21.93 17.23 24.41
CA ARG A 327 20.76 17.69 25.17
C ARG A 327 21.10 18.09 26.59
N SER A 328 21.98 17.36 27.28
CA SER A 328 22.45 17.74 28.61
C SER A 328 23.19 19.07 28.60
N ALA A 329 24.07 19.31 27.62
CA ALA A 329 24.74 20.60 27.44
C ALA A 329 23.73 21.74 27.17
N ALA A 330 22.77 21.52 26.26
CA ALA A 330 21.72 22.49 25.97
C ALA A 330 20.85 22.81 27.19
N ALA A 331 20.45 21.80 27.98
CA ALA A 331 19.69 21.99 29.21
C ALA A 331 20.46 22.82 30.25
N ALA A 332 21.76 22.57 30.41
CA ALA A 332 22.61 23.35 31.32
C ALA A 332 22.72 24.81 30.89
N LEU A 333 22.82 25.08 29.58
CA LEU A 333 22.82 26.44 29.03
C LEU A 333 21.47 27.14 29.20
N LEU A 334 20.35 26.42 29.04
CA LEU A 334 19.01 26.94 29.34
C LEU A 334 18.84 27.23 30.84
N ALA A 335 19.40 26.39 31.72
CA ALA A 335 19.40 26.64 33.17
C ALA A 335 20.17 27.91 33.54
N ARG A 336 21.34 28.13 32.91
CA ARG A 336 22.12 29.37 33.02
C ARG A 336 21.28 30.59 32.62
N GLN A 337 20.60 30.51 31.48
CA GLN A 337 19.74 31.59 30.98
C GLN A 337 18.54 31.83 31.89
N ALA A 338 17.89 30.78 32.38
CA ALA A 338 16.76 30.86 33.30
C ALA A 338 17.15 31.54 34.62
N ALA A 339 18.29 31.18 35.22
CA ALA A 339 18.79 31.84 36.43
C ALA A 339 19.06 33.33 36.19
N TRP A 340 19.70 33.67 35.08
CA TRP A 340 20.01 35.05 34.71
C TRP A 340 18.74 35.91 34.49
N ALA A 341 17.72 35.34 33.86
CA ALA A 341 16.46 36.01 33.56
C ALA A 341 15.55 36.14 34.80
N GLN A 342 15.51 35.10 35.63
CA GLN A 342 14.76 35.10 36.88
C GLN A 342 15.23 36.20 37.83
N ALA A 343 16.55 36.42 37.92
CA ALA A 343 17.13 37.53 38.69
C ALA A 343 16.70 38.93 38.20
N ARG A 344 16.11 39.01 37.01
CA ARG A 344 15.59 40.24 36.36
C ARG A 344 14.06 40.26 36.26
N GLY A 345 13.37 39.30 36.88
CA GLY A 345 11.92 39.22 36.87
C GLY A 345 11.29 38.61 35.61
N ASP A 346 12.08 37.97 34.73
CA ASP A 346 11.56 37.27 33.55
C ASP A 346 11.53 35.75 33.78
N ALA A 347 10.31 35.19 33.80
CA ALA A 347 10.06 33.77 34.02
C ALA A 347 9.98 32.92 32.72
N ARG A 348 10.00 33.54 31.53
CA ARG A 348 9.83 32.82 30.23
C ARG A 348 10.95 31.80 29.99
N PRO A 349 12.25 32.11 30.19
CA PRO A 349 13.30 31.12 30.00
C PRO A 349 13.20 29.93 30.97
N ALA A 350 12.71 30.15 32.19
CA ALA A 350 12.46 29.05 33.14
C ALA A 350 11.32 28.13 32.67
N ALA A 351 10.29 28.67 32.00
CA ALA A 351 9.25 27.85 31.37
C ALA A 351 9.80 27.04 30.19
N GLY A 352 10.66 27.65 29.36
CA GLY A 352 11.38 26.98 28.27
C GLY A 352 12.23 25.82 28.77
N LEU A 353 13.02 26.03 29.83
CA LEU A 353 13.82 24.99 30.48
C LEU A 353 12.96 23.82 30.97
N ARG A 354 11.90 24.08 31.74
CA ARG A 354 11.01 23.01 32.24
C ARG A 354 10.41 22.21 31.10
N ARG A 355 10.01 22.87 30.02
CA ARG A 355 9.44 22.19 28.86
C ARG A 355 10.48 21.34 28.13
N PHE A 356 11.68 21.88 27.91
CA PHE A 356 12.79 21.15 27.31
C PHE A 356 13.16 19.90 28.11
N LEU A 357 13.22 20.00 29.44
CA LEU A 357 13.46 18.86 30.34
C LEU A 357 12.32 17.83 30.26
N GLY A 358 11.07 18.27 30.11
CA GLY A 358 9.91 17.39 29.92
C GLY A 358 9.98 16.49 28.68
N HIS A 359 10.76 16.87 27.66
CA HIS A 359 11.02 16.03 26.49
C HIS A 359 12.09 14.96 26.71
N GLY A 360 12.73 14.94 27.89
CA GLY A 360 13.77 14.01 28.28
C GLY A 360 15.15 14.33 27.68
N LEU A 361 16.20 14.04 28.45
CA LEU A 361 17.60 14.22 28.03
C LEU A 361 18.22 12.90 27.54
N LEU A 362 17.83 11.77 28.15
CA LEU A 362 18.39 10.45 27.88
C LEU A 362 17.92 9.91 26.52
N ARG A 363 18.88 9.51 25.69
CA ARG A 363 18.68 8.87 24.38
C ARG A 363 19.50 7.59 24.21
N LEU A 364 20.06 7.08 25.31
CA LEU A 364 20.71 5.76 25.34
C LEU A 364 19.66 4.68 25.08
N ALA A 365 20.05 3.65 24.34
CA ALA A 365 19.25 2.46 24.12
C ALA A 365 20.13 1.23 24.36
N ASP A 366 19.61 0.22 25.04
CA ASP A 366 20.25 -1.09 25.12
C ASP A 366 20.03 -1.80 23.79
N ALA A 367 20.95 -1.57 22.84
CA ALA A 367 20.91 -2.24 21.55
C ALA A 367 21.44 -3.67 21.72
N GLY A 368 20.53 -4.62 21.99
CA GLY A 368 20.85 -6.04 21.83
C GLY A 368 21.32 -6.28 20.40
N THR A 369 22.54 -6.80 20.23
CA THR A 369 23.09 -7.14 18.90
C THR A 369 22.22 -8.17 18.19
N ASP A 370 21.57 -9.03 18.95
CA ASP A 370 20.73 -10.13 18.45
C ASP A 370 19.45 -9.60 17.79
N ASP A 371 18.74 -8.67 18.43
CA ASP A 371 17.54 -8.04 17.86
C ASP A 371 17.87 -7.27 16.58
N THR A 372 19.02 -6.58 16.56
CA THR A 372 19.47 -5.86 15.36
C THR A 372 19.73 -6.84 14.22
N ALA A 373 20.42 -7.95 14.49
CA ALA A 373 20.66 -8.99 13.49
C ALA A 373 19.35 -9.60 12.99
N LEU A 374 18.38 -9.86 13.88
CA LEU A 374 17.06 -10.39 13.52
C LEU A 374 16.25 -9.42 12.65
N LEU A 375 16.27 -8.12 12.97
CA LEU A 375 15.54 -7.10 12.22
C LEU A 375 16.16 -6.79 10.85
N LEU A 376 17.47 -6.96 10.71
CA LEU A 376 18.19 -6.78 9.44
C LEU A 376 18.29 -8.07 8.61
N ALA A 377 18.00 -9.24 9.20
CA ALA A 377 18.01 -10.51 8.50
C ALA A 377 16.90 -10.54 7.45
N THR A 378 17.29 -10.53 6.18
CA THR A 378 16.39 -10.73 5.04
C THR A 378 16.82 -11.97 4.26
N MET A 379 15.86 -12.65 3.61
CA MET A 379 16.18 -13.73 2.68
C MET A 379 16.98 -13.15 1.51
N GLN A 380 18.28 -13.47 1.46
CA GLN A 380 19.16 -13.03 0.38
C GLN A 380 18.99 -13.87 -0.89
N HIS A 381 18.71 -15.17 -0.72
CA HIS A 381 18.64 -16.13 -1.83
C HIS A 381 17.57 -17.20 -1.60
N LEU A 382 16.72 -17.42 -2.61
CA LEU A 382 15.74 -18.50 -2.73
C LEU A 382 16.16 -19.55 -3.78
N THR A 383 16.28 -20.82 -3.39
CA THR A 383 16.37 -21.93 -4.36
C THR A 383 14.98 -22.35 -4.80
N ILE A 384 14.74 -22.43 -6.11
CA ILE A 384 13.48 -22.90 -6.67
C ILE A 384 13.71 -24.22 -7.39
N VAL A 385 13.04 -25.28 -6.96
CA VAL A 385 13.09 -26.60 -7.59
C VAL A 385 11.77 -26.84 -8.31
N THR A 386 11.80 -27.18 -9.60
CA THR A 386 10.56 -27.36 -10.37
C THR A 386 10.42 -28.80 -10.84
N THR A 387 9.29 -29.42 -10.49
CA THR A 387 8.98 -30.81 -10.88
C THR A 387 8.02 -30.90 -12.07
N GLY A 388 7.48 -29.76 -12.49
CA GLY A 388 6.37 -29.64 -13.43
C GLY A 388 5.05 -29.37 -12.72
N GLY A 389 3.98 -30.01 -13.17
CA GLY A 389 2.63 -29.77 -12.67
C GLY A 389 1.92 -28.63 -13.39
N THR A 390 0.76 -28.24 -12.87
CA THR A 390 -0.19 -27.36 -13.57
C THR A 390 0.39 -25.99 -13.91
N ILE A 391 1.22 -25.40 -13.04
CA ILE A 391 1.88 -24.10 -13.26
C ILE A 391 2.59 -24.06 -14.63
N ASP A 392 3.23 -25.15 -15.02
CA ASP A 392 4.05 -25.26 -16.23
C ASP A 392 3.31 -25.88 -17.43
N LYS A 393 2.00 -26.19 -17.33
CA LYS A 393 1.24 -26.84 -18.42
C LYS A 393 1.04 -25.92 -19.63
N ILE A 394 1.23 -26.47 -20.83
CA ILE A 394 0.95 -25.84 -22.13
C ILE A 394 -0.07 -26.72 -22.87
N TYR A 395 -1.21 -26.13 -23.22
CA TYR A 395 -2.26 -26.76 -24.02
C TYR A 395 -2.09 -26.37 -25.50
N PHE A 396 -2.21 -27.34 -26.41
CA PHE A 396 -1.93 -27.13 -27.85
C PHE A 396 -3.18 -27.14 -28.74
N ASP A 397 -4.33 -27.66 -28.27
CA ASP A 397 -5.55 -27.74 -29.07
C ASP A 397 -6.85 -27.88 -28.26
N ASP A 398 -7.99 -27.76 -28.95
CA ASP A 398 -9.36 -27.91 -28.43
C ASP A 398 -9.68 -29.36 -27.98
N LYS A 399 -8.76 -30.32 -28.18
CA LYS A 399 -8.91 -31.74 -27.79
C LYS A 399 -8.29 -32.07 -26.44
N SER A 400 -7.82 -31.07 -25.69
CA SER A 400 -7.29 -31.21 -24.33
C SER A 400 -5.96 -31.96 -24.21
N ASP A 401 -5.20 -32.12 -25.30
CA ASP A 401 -3.83 -32.65 -25.22
C ASP A 401 -2.88 -31.58 -24.63
N TYR A 402 -2.15 -31.94 -23.57
CA TYR A 402 -1.23 -31.03 -22.86
C TYR A 402 0.18 -31.60 -22.74
N LYS A 403 1.17 -30.70 -22.62
CA LYS A 403 2.53 -31.04 -22.18
C LYS A 403 2.99 -30.12 -21.06
N ILE A 404 3.95 -30.58 -20.27
CA ILE A 404 4.61 -29.75 -19.27
C ILE A 404 5.77 -29.01 -19.96
N GLY A 405 5.68 -27.69 -19.97
CA GLY A 405 6.58 -26.75 -20.63
C GLY A 405 7.85 -26.44 -19.83
N ALA A 406 8.48 -25.33 -20.18
CA ALA A 406 9.60 -24.78 -19.41
C ALA A 406 9.07 -24.15 -18.09
N PRO A 407 9.86 -24.14 -17.01
CA PRO A 407 9.46 -23.53 -15.74
C PRO A 407 8.99 -22.08 -15.92
N GLN A 408 7.76 -21.77 -15.52
CA GLN A 408 7.21 -20.42 -15.66
C GLN A 408 7.55 -19.51 -14.48
N ILE A 409 7.84 -20.09 -13.31
CA ILE A 409 8.06 -19.34 -12.07
C ILE A 409 9.20 -18.31 -12.14
N GLY A 410 10.29 -18.60 -12.88
CA GLY A 410 11.40 -17.65 -13.02
C GLY A 410 11.00 -16.38 -13.77
N GLU A 411 10.18 -16.50 -14.81
CA GLU A 411 9.67 -15.36 -15.57
C GLU A 411 8.70 -14.53 -14.72
N ILE A 412 7.82 -15.20 -13.96
CA ILE A 412 6.86 -14.54 -13.06
C ILE A 412 7.59 -13.69 -12.01
N LEU A 413 8.58 -14.27 -11.31
CA LEU A 413 9.34 -13.54 -10.28
C LEU A 413 10.18 -12.40 -10.87
N GLY A 414 10.71 -12.58 -12.09
CA GLY A 414 11.43 -11.54 -12.82
C GLY A 414 10.53 -10.34 -13.18
N GLN A 415 9.32 -10.60 -13.67
CA GLN A 415 8.34 -9.55 -13.98
C GLN A 415 7.84 -8.81 -12.73
N LEU A 416 7.73 -9.52 -11.60
CA LEU A 416 7.33 -8.93 -10.31
C LEU A 416 8.44 -8.10 -9.65
N GLY A 417 9.69 -8.18 -10.11
CA GLY A 417 10.81 -7.38 -9.58
C GLY A 417 11.17 -7.71 -8.13
N VAL A 418 11.25 -9.00 -7.78
CA VAL A 418 11.55 -9.44 -6.41
C VAL A 418 12.91 -8.93 -5.91
N ALA A 419 13.00 -8.61 -4.62
CA ALA A 419 14.18 -7.99 -3.99
C ALA A 419 15.28 -8.98 -3.56
N PHE A 420 15.12 -10.27 -3.85
CA PHE A 420 16.04 -11.34 -3.48
C PHE A 420 16.55 -12.06 -4.73
N GLN A 421 17.72 -12.69 -4.63
CA GLN A 421 18.25 -13.55 -5.69
C GLN A 421 17.53 -14.90 -5.70
N PHE A 422 17.41 -15.52 -6.87
CA PHE A 422 16.85 -16.86 -6.98
C PHE A 422 17.47 -17.65 -8.12
N ASP A 423 17.58 -18.96 -7.90
CA ASP A 423 17.98 -19.94 -8.90
C ASP A 423 16.81 -20.90 -9.18
N VAL A 424 16.56 -21.18 -10.46
CA VAL A 424 15.53 -22.16 -10.87
C VAL A 424 16.21 -23.43 -11.36
N ILE A 425 15.99 -24.53 -10.65
CA ILE A 425 16.53 -25.87 -10.93
C ILE A 425 15.40 -26.75 -11.47
N PRO A 426 15.28 -26.92 -12.80
CA PRO A 426 14.32 -27.84 -13.40
C PRO A 426 14.80 -29.27 -13.28
N ILE A 427 14.11 -30.07 -12.46
CA ILE A 427 14.50 -31.47 -12.20
C ILE A 427 13.59 -32.49 -12.88
N LEU A 428 12.29 -32.18 -13.00
CA LEU A 428 11.30 -33.07 -13.61
C LEU A 428 10.36 -32.25 -14.50
N ARG A 429 9.71 -32.94 -15.44
CA ARG A 429 8.59 -32.41 -16.25
C ARG A 429 7.46 -33.44 -16.30
N LYS A 430 7.01 -33.86 -15.12
CA LYS A 430 6.03 -34.93 -14.95
C LYS A 430 4.75 -34.42 -14.31
N ASP A 431 3.63 -35.04 -14.67
CA ASP A 431 2.38 -34.84 -13.96
C ASP A 431 2.49 -35.48 -12.56
N SER A 432 1.91 -34.88 -11.52
CA SER A 432 2.02 -35.35 -10.14
C SER A 432 1.61 -36.82 -9.98
N LEU A 433 0.61 -37.27 -10.75
CA LEU A 433 0.13 -38.66 -10.72
C LEU A 433 1.18 -39.68 -11.20
N HIS A 434 2.22 -39.23 -11.88
CA HIS A 434 3.31 -40.07 -12.40
C HIS A 434 4.65 -39.85 -11.68
N VAL A 435 4.67 -39.04 -10.61
CA VAL A 435 5.87 -38.85 -9.77
C VAL A 435 6.08 -40.11 -8.93
N THR A 436 7.19 -40.80 -9.16
CA THR A 436 7.57 -42.04 -8.47
C THR A 436 8.38 -41.77 -7.19
N ASP A 437 8.65 -42.80 -6.39
CA ASP A 437 9.50 -42.66 -5.21
C ASP A 437 10.97 -42.35 -5.58
N GLU A 438 11.44 -42.82 -6.73
CA GLU A 438 12.75 -42.47 -7.28
C GLU A 438 12.81 -40.97 -7.65
N ASP A 439 11.73 -40.44 -8.24
CA ASP A 439 11.61 -39.01 -8.51
C ASP A 439 11.65 -38.19 -7.20
N ARG A 440 10.97 -38.64 -6.13
CA ARG A 440 10.99 -37.98 -4.81
C ARG A 440 12.39 -38.00 -4.18
N ALA A 441 13.13 -39.10 -4.33
CA ALA A 441 14.51 -39.19 -3.88
C ALA A 441 15.42 -38.21 -4.64
N LEU A 442 15.19 -38.01 -5.93
CA LEU A 442 15.91 -37.03 -6.74
C LEU A 442 15.59 -35.58 -6.34
N ILE A 443 14.32 -35.25 -6.06
CA ILE A 443 13.92 -33.93 -5.53
C ILE A 443 14.69 -33.65 -4.24
N ARG A 444 14.71 -34.62 -3.32
CA ARG A 444 15.40 -34.51 -2.04
C ARG A 444 16.90 -34.29 -2.18
N SER A 445 17.59 -35.14 -2.92
CA SER A 445 19.05 -35.05 -3.08
C SER A 445 19.47 -33.73 -3.75
N THR A 446 18.64 -33.22 -4.68
CA THR A 446 18.86 -31.91 -5.31
C THR A 446 18.79 -30.78 -4.28
N ILE A 447 17.78 -30.80 -3.40
CA ILE A 447 17.59 -29.78 -2.35
C ILE A 447 18.72 -29.84 -1.30
N GLU A 448 19.12 -31.04 -0.89
CA GLU A 448 20.22 -31.28 0.05
C GLU A 448 21.56 -30.77 -0.51
N ALA A 449 21.78 -30.85 -1.83
CA ALA A 449 22.99 -30.35 -2.48
C ALA A 449 23.09 -28.81 -2.54
N GLN A 450 21.99 -28.07 -2.31
CA GLN A 450 22.02 -26.60 -2.35
C GLN A 450 22.49 -26.00 -1.03
N PRO A 451 23.29 -24.93 -1.04
CA PRO A 451 23.79 -24.29 0.19
C PRO A 451 22.73 -23.39 0.87
N HIS A 452 21.63 -23.08 0.19
CA HIS A 452 20.65 -22.10 0.64
C HIS A 452 19.63 -22.68 1.64
N ARG A 453 19.26 -21.87 2.64
CA ARG A 453 18.26 -22.22 3.66
C ARG A 453 16.83 -22.26 3.12
N HIS A 454 16.47 -21.32 2.25
CA HIS A 454 15.10 -21.14 1.75
C HIS A 454 14.91 -21.85 0.41
N VAL A 455 13.90 -22.71 0.32
CA VAL A 455 13.63 -23.55 -0.84
C VAL A 455 12.14 -23.51 -1.18
N LEU A 456 11.84 -23.26 -2.45
CA LEU A 456 10.49 -23.33 -3.00
C LEU A 456 10.43 -24.47 -4.02
N VAL A 457 9.43 -25.34 -3.91
CA VAL A 457 9.20 -26.44 -4.86
C VAL A 457 7.88 -26.19 -5.57
N THR A 458 7.93 -26.06 -6.90
CA THR A 458 6.70 -26.09 -7.72
C THR A 458 6.36 -27.53 -8.05
N HIS A 459 5.12 -27.93 -7.75
CA HIS A 459 4.66 -29.30 -7.83
C HIS A 459 3.19 -29.38 -8.27
N GLY A 460 2.80 -30.49 -8.91
CA GLY A 460 1.39 -30.79 -9.18
C GLY A 460 0.63 -31.14 -7.90
N THR A 461 -0.67 -30.82 -7.82
CA THR A 461 -1.44 -30.88 -6.57
C THR A 461 -1.75 -32.28 -6.08
N ASP A 462 -1.83 -33.28 -6.96
CA ASP A 462 -2.36 -34.61 -6.63
C ASP A 462 -1.48 -35.41 -5.66
N THR A 463 -0.15 -35.25 -5.75
CA THR A 463 0.83 -36.03 -4.95
C THR A 463 1.82 -35.15 -4.18
N MET A 464 1.48 -33.87 -4.00
CA MET A 464 2.34 -32.88 -3.35
C MET A 464 2.62 -33.24 -1.88
N VAL A 465 1.62 -33.80 -1.19
CA VAL A 465 1.73 -34.17 0.24
C VAL A 465 2.73 -35.31 0.44
N GLU A 466 2.75 -36.27 -0.48
CA GLU A 466 3.67 -37.41 -0.50
C GLU A 466 5.10 -36.93 -0.71
N THR A 467 5.31 -36.01 -1.65
CA THR A 467 6.62 -35.37 -1.86
C THR A 467 7.04 -34.57 -0.61
N ALA A 468 6.13 -33.79 -0.01
CA ALA A 468 6.41 -33.03 1.21
C ALA A 468 6.85 -33.92 2.38
N LYS A 469 6.23 -35.11 2.55
CA LYS A 469 6.61 -36.08 3.58
C LYS A 469 8.04 -36.62 3.39
N VAL A 470 8.49 -36.84 2.16
CA VAL A 470 9.86 -37.29 1.88
C VAL A 470 10.88 -36.19 2.21
N LEU A 471 10.51 -34.93 2.00
CA LEU A 471 11.35 -33.77 2.27
C LEU A 471 11.41 -33.38 3.76
N ALA A 472 10.47 -33.85 4.59
CA ALA A 472 10.38 -33.50 6.01
C ALA A 472 11.65 -33.83 6.82
N ALA A 473 12.48 -34.75 6.32
CA ALA A 473 13.72 -35.18 6.95
C ALA A 473 14.96 -34.33 6.56
N VAL A 474 14.80 -33.26 5.78
CA VAL A 474 15.92 -32.39 5.37
C VAL A 474 16.17 -31.32 6.46
N PRO A 475 17.31 -31.36 7.18
CA PRO A 475 17.57 -30.43 8.27
C PRO A 475 18.03 -29.05 7.79
N GLY A 476 17.79 -28.02 8.59
CA GLY A 476 18.39 -26.68 8.41
C GLY A 476 17.81 -25.88 7.23
N LYS A 477 16.63 -26.25 6.73
CA LYS A 477 16.00 -25.61 5.57
C LYS A 477 14.52 -25.33 5.82
N VAL A 478 14.03 -24.26 5.21
CA VAL A 478 12.59 -23.96 5.07
C VAL A 478 12.21 -24.35 3.65
N ILE A 479 11.41 -25.40 3.50
CA ILE A 479 10.98 -25.93 2.20
C ILE A 479 9.47 -25.72 2.07
N VAL A 480 9.06 -24.93 1.09
CA VAL A 480 7.64 -24.72 0.80
C VAL A 480 7.32 -25.35 -0.56
N LEU A 481 6.26 -26.16 -0.62
CA LEU A 481 5.72 -26.69 -1.86
C LEU A 481 4.51 -25.85 -2.28
N THR A 482 4.36 -25.60 -3.57
CA THR A 482 3.20 -24.90 -4.13
C THR A 482 2.81 -25.44 -5.49
N GLY A 483 1.57 -25.23 -5.87
CA GLY A 483 0.98 -25.65 -7.14
C GLY A 483 -0.09 -24.67 -7.59
N ALA A 484 -0.79 -25.01 -8.67
CA ALA A 484 -1.91 -24.22 -9.18
C ALA A 484 -3.01 -25.13 -9.72
N LEU A 485 -4.24 -24.62 -9.74
CA LEU A 485 -5.39 -25.25 -10.38
C LEU A 485 -5.43 -24.95 -11.88
N ASN A 486 -4.95 -23.77 -12.28
CA ASN A 486 -4.88 -23.34 -13.67
C ASN A 486 -3.42 -23.06 -14.09
N PRO A 487 -3.04 -23.34 -15.35
CA PRO A 487 -1.69 -23.05 -15.82
C PRO A 487 -1.37 -21.57 -15.78
N ALA A 488 -0.12 -21.22 -15.50
CA ALA A 488 0.29 -19.82 -15.30
C ALA A 488 0.05 -18.92 -16.53
N ARG A 489 -0.03 -19.51 -17.72
CA ARG A 489 -0.26 -18.79 -18.98
C ARG A 489 -1.72 -18.37 -19.21
N PHE A 490 -2.66 -18.90 -18.42
CA PHE A 490 -4.07 -18.62 -18.60
C PHE A 490 -4.45 -17.31 -17.89
N GLN A 491 -5.27 -16.48 -18.53
CA GLN A 491 -5.83 -15.30 -17.86
C GLN A 491 -6.67 -15.73 -16.65
N GLY A 492 -6.43 -15.11 -15.49
CA GLY A 492 -7.09 -15.47 -14.24
C GLY A 492 -6.51 -16.71 -13.54
N SER A 493 -5.31 -17.17 -13.91
CA SER A 493 -4.63 -18.28 -13.22
C SER A 493 -4.31 -17.92 -11.76
N ASP A 494 -4.52 -18.90 -10.86
CA ASP A 494 -4.16 -18.84 -9.45
C ASP A 494 -2.64 -18.99 -9.20
N ALA A 495 -1.85 -19.33 -10.23
CA ALA A 495 -0.42 -19.59 -10.11
C ALA A 495 0.37 -18.41 -9.52
N VAL A 496 0.11 -17.18 -9.99
CA VAL A 496 0.82 -15.99 -9.49
C VAL A 496 0.53 -15.76 -8.01
N PHE A 497 -0.73 -15.92 -7.61
CA PHE A 497 -1.16 -15.79 -6.22
C PHE A 497 -0.53 -16.87 -5.33
N ASN A 498 -0.54 -18.13 -5.77
CA ASN A 498 0.04 -19.24 -5.02
C ASN A 498 1.56 -19.12 -4.89
N ILE A 499 2.26 -18.69 -5.94
CA ILE A 499 3.70 -18.38 -5.88
C ILE A 499 3.96 -17.26 -4.89
N GLY A 500 3.19 -16.16 -4.93
CA GLY A 500 3.31 -15.07 -3.97
C GLY A 500 3.11 -15.55 -2.52
N CYS A 501 2.07 -16.35 -2.29
CA CYS A 501 1.80 -16.97 -0.98
C CYS A 501 2.96 -17.87 -0.51
N ALA A 502 3.54 -18.66 -1.42
CA ALA A 502 4.63 -19.57 -1.10
C ALA A 502 5.95 -18.84 -0.84
N VAL A 503 6.23 -17.76 -1.57
CA VAL A 503 7.37 -16.86 -1.33
C VAL A 503 7.23 -16.14 0.01
N ALA A 504 6.02 -15.74 0.41
CA ALA A 504 5.79 -15.20 1.75
C ALA A 504 6.05 -16.28 2.81
N ALA A 505 5.46 -17.46 2.64
CA ALA A 505 5.59 -18.58 3.57
C ALA A 505 7.06 -18.97 3.79
N VAL A 506 7.86 -19.13 2.73
CA VAL A 506 9.26 -19.57 2.84
C VAL A 506 10.14 -18.54 3.57
N GLN A 507 9.78 -17.25 3.53
CA GLN A 507 10.51 -16.19 4.24
C GLN A 507 10.14 -16.10 5.73
N THR A 508 8.90 -16.46 6.08
CA THR A 508 8.37 -16.24 7.43
C THR A 508 8.38 -17.47 8.32
N LEU A 509 8.42 -18.67 7.74
CA LEU A 509 8.29 -19.91 8.49
C LEU A 509 9.64 -20.39 9.06
N PRO A 510 9.64 -21.08 10.20
CA PRO A 510 10.84 -21.72 10.73
C PRO A 510 11.27 -22.91 9.84
N ASP A 511 12.44 -23.47 10.14
CA ASP A 511 12.96 -24.65 9.44
C ASP A 511 11.94 -25.80 9.51
N GLY A 512 11.62 -26.37 8.35
CA GLY A 512 10.53 -27.33 8.20
C GLY A 512 10.02 -27.41 6.76
N VAL A 513 9.03 -28.28 6.54
CA VAL A 513 8.39 -28.48 5.24
C VAL A 513 6.94 -28.08 5.32
N TYR A 514 6.50 -27.28 4.36
CA TYR A 514 5.16 -26.72 4.32
C TYR A 514 4.57 -26.79 2.92
N ILE A 515 3.26 -26.71 2.82
CA ILE A 515 2.55 -26.50 1.55
C ILE A 515 1.88 -25.13 1.63
N ALA A 516 2.04 -24.30 0.61
CA ALA A 516 1.40 -22.98 0.54
C ALA A 516 0.61 -22.85 -0.76
N MET A 517 -0.70 -22.61 -0.64
CA MET A 517 -1.63 -22.52 -1.77
C MET A 517 -2.91 -21.82 -1.33
N ASN A 518 -3.54 -21.05 -2.22
CA ASN A 518 -4.78 -20.33 -1.98
C ASN A 518 -4.78 -19.52 -0.67
N GLY A 519 -3.66 -18.85 -0.37
CA GLY A 519 -3.52 -17.97 0.80
C GLY A 519 -3.39 -18.70 2.14
N ARG A 520 -3.23 -20.03 2.14
CA ARG A 520 -3.08 -20.84 3.36
C ARG A 520 -1.76 -21.61 3.35
N VAL A 521 -1.25 -21.88 4.55
CA VAL A 521 -0.06 -22.70 4.80
C VAL A 521 -0.48 -23.95 5.57
N TRP A 522 -0.06 -25.11 5.09
CA TRP A 522 -0.31 -26.39 5.73
C TRP A 522 0.99 -27.07 6.15
N ASP A 523 0.93 -27.71 7.31
CA ASP A 523 1.93 -28.66 7.77
C ASP A 523 1.55 -30.06 7.24
N PRO A 524 2.34 -30.67 6.34
CA PRO A 524 2.04 -31.97 5.74
C PRO A 524 1.99 -33.12 6.78
N ALA A 525 2.44 -32.90 8.02
CA ALA A 525 2.30 -33.85 9.13
C ALA A 525 0.92 -33.79 9.84
N LYS A 526 0.13 -32.72 9.64
CA LYS A 526 -1.17 -32.50 10.30
C LYS A 526 -2.34 -32.69 9.34
N GLY A 527 -2.85 -33.92 9.20
CA GLY A 527 -4.11 -34.20 8.49
C GLY A 527 -5.36 -33.94 9.36
N ALA A 528 -6.54 -33.83 8.73
CA ALA A 528 -7.83 -33.79 9.45
C ALA A 528 -8.09 -35.15 10.14
N TYR A 529 -8.15 -35.14 11.48
CA TYR A 529 -8.35 -36.32 12.30
C TYR A 529 -9.66 -36.22 13.07
N MET A 530 -10.47 -37.27 13.02
CA MET A 530 -11.57 -37.46 13.97
C MET A 530 -11.03 -38.22 15.18
N PHE A 531 -11.35 -37.72 16.37
CA PHE A 531 -10.92 -38.29 17.63
C PHE A 531 -12.12 -38.70 18.48
N LEU A 532 -12.09 -39.91 19.03
CA LEU A 532 -13.02 -40.30 20.08
C LEU A 532 -12.48 -39.78 21.42
N VAL A 533 -13.25 -38.93 22.10
CA VAL A 533 -12.93 -38.50 23.47
C VAL A 533 -13.45 -39.57 24.43
N ASN A 534 -12.56 -40.11 25.27
CA ASN A 534 -12.94 -40.94 26.41
C ASN A 534 -12.89 -40.10 27.70
N PRO A 535 -14.05 -39.68 28.26
CA PRO A 535 -14.08 -38.82 29.44
C PRO A 535 -13.59 -39.52 30.71
N GLN A 536 -13.69 -40.85 30.80
CA GLN A 536 -13.29 -41.61 31.98
C GLN A 536 -11.78 -41.76 32.09
N SER A 537 -11.09 -41.96 30.97
CA SER A 537 -9.62 -42.03 30.93
C SER A 537 -8.95 -40.68 30.60
N ASN A 538 -9.74 -39.66 30.26
CA ASN A 538 -9.28 -38.35 29.78
C ASN A 538 -8.22 -38.50 28.66
N ARG A 539 -8.58 -39.28 27.64
CA ARG A 539 -7.76 -39.56 26.46
C ARG A 539 -8.57 -39.39 25.19
N ILE A 540 -7.88 -39.06 24.12
CA ILE A 540 -8.42 -39.08 22.76
C ILE A 540 -7.82 -40.25 21.99
N THR A 541 -8.65 -40.96 21.23
CA THR A 541 -8.20 -42.04 20.34
C THR A 541 -8.52 -41.66 18.90
N LYS A 542 -7.52 -41.74 18.02
CA LYS A 542 -7.70 -41.47 16.60
C LYS A 542 -8.64 -42.52 15.99
N VAL A 543 -9.66 -42.07 15.30
CA VAL A 543 -10.65 -42.93 14.65
C VAL A 543 -10.22 -43.26 13.22
N GLY A 544 -10.32 -44.54 12.84
CA GLY A 544 -10.03 -45.00 11.48
C GLY A 544 -11.21 -44.74 10.53
N LYS A 545 -10.92 -44.20 9.35
CA LYS A 545 -11.85 -44.16 8.22
C LYS A 545 -12.03 -45.58 7.68
N VAL A 546 -13.25 -45.92 7.26
CA VAL A 546 -13.60 -47.18 6.59
C VAL A 546 -14.42 -46.86 5.33
N SER A 547 -14.58 -47.82 4.43
CA SER A 547 -15.47 -47.70 3.26
C SER A 547 -16.87 -48.23 3.56
N PHE A 548 -17.88 -47.86 2.77
CA PHE A 548 -19.22 -48.43 2.86
C PHE A 548 -19.22 -49.92 2.49
N ALA A 549 -18.43 -50.31 1.48
CA ALA A 549 -18.23 -51.70 1.09
C ALA A 549 -17.67 -52.56 2.24
N GLU A 550 -16.70 -52.07 3.01
CA GLU A 550 -16.14 -52.78 4.17
C GLU A 550 -17.15 -52.98 5.31
N LEU A 551 -18.16 -52.12 5.39
CA LEU A 551 -19.23 -52.19 6.40
C LEU A 551 -20.41 -53.06 5.94
N GLY A 552 -20.43 -53.50 4.67
CA GLY A 552 -21.54 -54.26 4.10
C GLY A 552 -22.81 -53.42 3.90
N TYR A 553 -22.68 -52.09 3.82
CA TYR A 553 -23.82 -51.18 3.65
C TYR A 553 -24.15 -50.97 2.17
N GLY A 554 -25.44 -50.89 1.88
CA GLY A 554 -26.00 -50.68 0.54
C GLY A 554 -26.55 -49.27 0.36
N GLU A 555 -26.54 -48.79 -0.89
CA GLU A 555 -27.05 -47.45 -1.26
C GLU A 555 -28.49 -47.25 -0.81
N ARG A 556 -29.39 -48.14 -1.25
CA ARG A 556 -30.84 -48.08 -0.96
C ARG A 556 -31.21 -48.50 0.45
N THR A 557 -30.54 -49.53 0.98
CA THR A 557 -30.91 -50.13 2.27
C THR A 557 -30.37 -49.36 3.47
N HIS A 558 -29.38 -48.47 3.27
CA HIS A 558 -28.71 -47.76 4.36
C HIS A 558 -28.57 -46.26 4.08
N LEU A 559 -27.71 -45.84 3.15
CA LEU A 559 -27.38 -44.41 2.98
C LEU A 559 -28.63 -43.57 2.65
N GLN A 560 -29.45 -44.06 1.72
CA GLN A 560 -30.73 -43.43 1.37
C GLN A 560 -31.70 -43.37 2.57
N GLU A 561 -31.80 -44.45 3.35
CA GLU A 561 -32.67 -44.50 4.53
C GLU A 561 -32.20 -43.55 5.63
N TRP A 562 -30.90 -43.40 5.83
CA TRP A 562 -30.36 -42.47 6.83
C TRP A 562 -30.65 -41.02 6.46
N ILE A 563 -30.39 -40.63 5.20
CA ILE A 563 -30.70 -39.28 4.71
C ILE A 563 -32.21 -39.03 4.73
N ALA A 564 -33.02 -40.02 4.37
CA ALA A 564 -34.46 -39.83 4.36
C ALA A 564 -35.08 -39.66 5.75
N ASN A 565 -34.50 -40.29 6.78
CA ASN A 565 -34.96 -40.19 8.16
C ASN A 565 -34.34 -39.00 8.91
N GLN A 566 -33.17 -38.52 8.48
CA GLN A 566 -32.44 -37.39 9.08
C GLN A 566 -31.90 -36.45 7.97
N PRO A 567 -32.78 -35.75 7.23
CA PRO A 567 -32.38 -34.98 6.05
C PRO A 567 -31.56 -33.72 6.37
N ASP A 568 -31.72 -33.17 7.58
CA ASP A 568 -30.91 -32.08 8.15
C ASP A 568 -29.42 -32.42 8.27
N ALA A 569 -29.05 -33.70 8.15
CA ALA A 569 -27.65 -34.11 8.04
C ALA A 569 -26.94 -33.56 6.78
N LEU A 570 -27.69 -33.06 5.79
CA LEU A 570 -27.18 -32.31 4.63
C LEU A 570 -26.98 -30.81 4.93
N GLY A 571 -27.15 -30.37 6.18
CA GLY A 571 -26.83 -29.02 6.62
C GLY A 571 -27.89 -27.96 6.31
N GLU A 572 -29.07 -28.37 5.86
CA GLU A 572 -30.26 -27.55 5.60
C GLU A 572 -31.56 -28.30 5.92
N ASP A 573 -32.64 -27.57 6.19
CA ASP A 573 -33.96 -28.17 6.43
C ASP A 573 -34.58 -28.65 5.11
N LEU A 574 -34.82 -29.95 4.99
CA LEU A 574 -35.48 -30.56 3.82
C LEU A 574 -36.64 -31.46 4.25
N LEU A 575 -37.76 -31.35 3.55
CA LEU A 575 -38.90 -32.25 3.69
C LEU A 575 -38.84 -33.33 2.61
N ILE A 576 -38.53 -34.57 3.00
CA ILE A 576 -38.53 -35.70 2.07
C ILE A 576 -39.96 -36.06 1.69
N ILE A 577 -40.29 -35.88 0.41
CA ILE A 577 -41.64 -36.13 -0.10
C ILE A 577 -41.77 -37.44 -0.87
N GLN A 578 -40.65 -38.03 -1.29
CA GLN A 578 -40.66 -39.34 -1.93
C GLN A 578 -39.32 -40.06 -1.86
N LYS A 579 -39.37 -41.39 -1.75
CA LYS A 579 -38.23 -42.30 -2.01
C LYS A 579 -38.43 -43.04 -3.32
N GLU A 580 -37.35 -43.28 -4.05
CA GLU A 580 -37.36 -44.11 -5.25
C GLU A 580 -38.43 -43.67 -6.27
N PHE A 581 -38.51 -42.37 -6.55
CA PHE A 581 -39.54 -41.80 -7.43
C PHE A 581 -39.36 -42.27 -8.88
N ASP A 582 -40.36 -42.97 -9.39
CA ASP A 582 -40.42 -43.58 -10.73
C ASP A 582 -41.60 -43.08 -11.57
N GLY A 583 -42.22 -41.95 -11.17
CA GLY A 583 -43.40 -41.36 -11.82
C GLY A 583 -43.13 -40.59 -13.10
N PHE A 584 -42.05 -40.88 -13.82
CA PHE A 584 -41.68 -40.24 -15.07
C PHE A 584 -42.22 -41.10 -16.23
N ASP A 585 -43.31 -40.64 -16.87
CA ASP A 585 -44.01 -41.37 -17.94
C ASP A 585 -43.03 -41.97 -18.97
N ASP A 586 -43.16 -43.27 -19.26
CA ASP A 586 -42.39 -44.05 -20.24
C ASP A 586 -40.87 -44.24 -19.99
N THR A 587 -40.35 -43.99 -18.79
CA THR A 587 -38.93 -44.28 -18.44
C THR A 587 -38.79 -45.40 -17.40
N ARG A 588 -37.69 -46.17 -17.46
CA ARG A 588 -37.31 -47.14 -16.40
C ARG A 588 -36.40 -46.51 -15.34
N GLU A 589 -36.37 -45.19 -15.26
CA GLU A 589 -35.45 -44.44 -14.41
C GLU A 589 -36.09 -44.12 -13.06
N ARG A 590 -35.25 -43.99 -12.03
CA ARG A 590 -35.71 -43.86 -10.65
C ARG A 590 -34.78 -42.92 -9.90
N LEU A 591 -35.36 -41.86 -9.36
CA LEU A 591 -34.70 -40.91 -8.48
C LEU A 591 -34.65 -41.45 -7.05
N ASP A 592 -33.48 -41.41 -6.40
CA ASP A 592 -33.31 -41.94 -5.04
C ASP A 592 -34.19 -41.23 -4.01
N LEU A 593 -34.07 -39.90 -3.89
CA LEU A 593 -34.89 -39.09 -2.99
C LEU A 593 -35.34 -37.79 -3.66
N LEU A 594 -36.59 -37.43 -3.40
CA LEU A 594 -37.16 -36.14 -3.78
C LEU A 594 -37.60 -35.40 -2.51
N ALA A 595 -37.18 -34.14 -2.38
CA ALA A 595 -37.46 -33.31 -1.23
C ALA A 595 -37.98 -31.92 -1.62
N ILE A 596 -38.46 -31.18 -0.63
CA ILE A 596 -38.80 -29.75 -0.70
C ILE A 596 -37.91 -29.00 0.29
N ASP A 597 -37.35 -27.86 -0.12
CA ASP A 597 -36.63 -26.95 0.79
C ASP A 597 -37.53 -25.83 1.34
N LYS A 598 -37.01 -25.02 2.28
CA LYS A 598 -37.74 -23.91 2.90
C LYS A 598 -38.20 -22.81 1.93
N SER A 599 -37.68 -22.76 0.70
CA SER A 599 -38.11 -21.81 -0.33
C SER A 599 -39.25 -22.35 -1.20
N GLY A 600 -39.65 -23.62 -1.00
CA GLY A 600 -40.65 -24.30 -1.82
C GLY A 600 -40.07 -24.90 -3.11
N ALA A 601 -38.75 -24.95 -3.27
CA ALA A 601 -38.08 -25.59 -4.40
C ALA A 601 -38.02 -27.11 -4.25
N LEU A 602 -38.10 -27.83 -5.37
CA LEU A 602 -37.84 -29.27 -5.38
C LEU A 602 -36.33 -29.54 -5.36
N VAL A 603 -35.91 -30.43 -4.46
CA VAL A 603 -34.53 -30.85 -4.31
C VAL A 603 -34.41 -32.32 -4.71
N VAL A 604 -33.62 -32.57 -5.74
CA VAL A 604 -33.30 -33.88 -6.29
C VAL A 604 -32.03 -34.39 -5.61
N ILE A 605 -32.12 -35.46 -4.84
CA ILE A 605 -30.98 -36.00 -4.09
C ILE A 605 -30.62 -37.38 -4.65
N GLU A 606 -29.41 -37.49 -5.20
CA GLU A 606 -28.87 -38.71 -5.79
C GLU A 606 -27.74 -39.26 -4.92
N ASN A 607 -27.88 -40.49 -4.45
CA ASN A 607 -26.97 -41.12 -3.50
C ASN A 607 -26.06 -42.12 -4.22
N LYS A 608 -24.79 -42.14 -3.84
CA LYS A 608 -23.82 -43.16 -4.25
C LYS A 608 -22.98 -43.52 -3.02
N LEU A 609 -22.50 -44.76 -2.96
CA LEU A 609 -21.68 -45.23 -1.82
C LEU A 609 -20.24 -44.71 -1.91
N ASP A 610 -19.29 -45.60 -2.23
CA ASP A 610 -17.86 -45.28 -2.14
C ASP A 610 -17.36 -44.38 -3.28
N ASP A 611 -18.03 -44.42 -4.43
CA ASP A 611 -17.66 -43.68 -5.65
C ASP A 611 -18.91 -43.17 -6.37
N SER A 612 -18.86 -41.93 -6.84
CA SER A 612 -19.98 -41.25 -7.51
C SER A 612 -20.40 -41.89 -8.84
N GLY A 613 -19.56 -42.74 -9.44
CA GLY A 613 -19.70 -43.10 -10.84
C GLY A 613 -19.41 -41.93 -11.78
N ARG A 614 -19.53 -42.17 -13.09
CA ARG A 614 -19.31 -41.15 -14.14
C ARG A 614 -20.58 -40.38 -14.51
N ASP A 615 -21.72 -41.05 -14.44
CA ASP A 615 -22.96 -40.57 -15.06
C ASP A 615 -23.91 -39.87 -14.08
N VAL A 616 -23.56 -39.79 -12.80
CA VAL A 616 -24.46 -39.30 -11.74
C VAL A 616 -24.89 -37.85 -11.94
N ALA A 617 -23.99 -36.99 -12.45
CA ALA A 617 -24.34 -35.60 -12.78
C ALA A 617 -25.40 -35.54 -13.89
N TRP A 618 -25.25 -36.36 -14.94
CA TRP A 618 -26.22 -36.45 -16.02
C TRP A 618 -27.57 -37.03 -15.53
N GLN A 619 -27.53 -38.06 -14.69
CA GLN A 619 -28.73 -38.63 -14.07
C GLN A 619 -29.50 -37.56 -13.28
N ALA A 620 -28.82 -36.82 -12.41
CA ALA A 620 -29.44 -35.81 -11.57
C ALA A 620 -30.02 -34.64 -12.39
N ILE A 621 -29.35 -34.20 -13.47
CA ILE A 621 -29.88 -33.19 -14.38
C ILE A 621 -31.18 -33.65 -15.04
N LYS A 622 -31.25 -34.91 -15.51
CA LYS A 622 -32.48 -35.45 -16.09
C LYS A 622 -33.61 -35.45 -15.07
N TYR A 623 -33.35 -35.86 -13.83
CA TYR A 623 -34.35 -35.87 -12.78
C TYR A 623 -34.83 -34.45 -12.43
N ALA A 624 -33.92 -33.48 -12.31
CA ALA A 624 -34.30 -32.08 -12.13
C ALA A 624 -35.18 -31.58 -13.28
N SER A 625 -34.82 -31.91 -14.52
CA SER A 625 -35.63 -31.58 -15.70
C SER A 625 -37.02 -32.20 -15.65
N TYR A 626 -37.17 -33.47 -15.25
CA TYR A 626 -38.48 -34.10 -15.15
C TYR A 626 -39.31 -33.48 -14.02
N CYS A 627 -38.71 -33.25 -12.85
CA CYS A 627 -39.34 -32.62 -11.70
C CYS A 627 -39.77 -31.16 -11.95
N SER A 628 -39.12 -30.44 -12.87
CA SER A 628 -39.51 -29.07 -13.24
C SER A 628 -40.94 -28.95 -13.78
N THR A 629 -41.51 -30.06 -14.29
CA THR A 629 -42.88 -30.09 -14.83
C THR A 629 -43.96 -30.37 -13.79
N LEU A 630 -43.57 -30.68 -12.54
CA LEU A 630 -44.50 -31.05 -11.48
C LEU A 630 -45.23 -29.82 -10.94
N SER A 631 -46.55 -29.81 -11.10
CA SER A 631 -47.42 -28.80 -10.49
C SER A 631 -47.56 -29.02 -8.98
N LYS A 632 -47.83 -27.94 -8.24
CA LYS A 632 -48.16 -27.94 -6.80
C LYS A 632 -49.13 -29.06 -6.35
N THR A 633 -50.20 -29.30 -7.10
CA THR A 633 -51.17 -30.38 -6.80
C THR A 633 -50.55 -31.77 -6.92
N LYS A 634 -49.85 -32.05 -8.03
CA LYS A 634 -49.10 -33.30 -8.22
C LYS A 634 -48.05 -33.53 -7.13
N ILE A 635 -47.36 -32.49 -6.67
CA ILE A 635 -46.37 -32.59 -5.59
C ILE A 635 -47.05 -33.08 -4.29
N ALA A 636 -48.18 -32.47 -3.92
CA ALA A 636 -48.97 -32.91 -2.77
C ALA A 636 -49.48 -34.35 -2.92
N ASP A 637 -49.91 -34.75 -4.13
CA ASP A 637 -50.37 -36.12 -4.40
C ASP A 637 -49.23 -37.15 -4.29
N ILE A 638 -48.03 -36.80 -4.78
CA ILE A 638 -46.81 -37.62 -4.66
C ILE A 638 -46.49 -37.83 -3.18
N TYR A 639 -46.54 -36.75 -2.39
CA TYR A 639 -46.26 -36.80 -0.97
C TYR A 639 -47.33 -37.58 -0.19
N GLN A 640 -48.61 -37.41 -0.52
CA GLN A 640 -49.70 -38.15 0.12
C GLN A 640 -49.54 -39.66 -0.10
N LYS A 641 -49.26 -40.08 -1.33
CA LYS A 641 -48.98 -41.50 -1.64
C LYS A 641 -47.77 -42.03 -0.87
N TYR A 642 -46.76 -41.20 -0.64
CA TYR A 642 -45.59 -41.57 0.15
C TYR A 642 -45.97 -41.75 1.63
N LEU A 643 -46.72 -40.82 2.22
CA LEU A 643 -47.24 -40.94 3.59
C LEU A 643 -48.08 -42.20 3.79
N ASP A 644 -48.98 -42.49 2.84
CA ASP A 644 -49.83 -43.69 2.86
C ASP A 644 -48.99 -44.97 2.84
N ARG A 645 -47.91 -45.01 2.03
CA ARG A 645 -46.97 -46.15 1.98
C ARG A 645 -46.16 -46.32 3.25
N CYS A 646 -45.79 -45.22 3.90
CA CYS A 646 -45.05 -45.23 5.15
C CYS A 646 -45.93 -45.53 6.38
N GLY A 647 -47.25 -45.64 6.21
CA GLY A 647 -48.19 -45.94 7.30
C GLY A 647 -48.41 -44.78 8.27
N HIS A 648 -48.16 -43.53 7.84
CA HIS A 648 -48.41 -42.35 8.66
C HIS A 648 -49.91 -42.02 8.71
N THR A 649 -50.51 -42.05 9.90
CA THR A 649 -51.95 -41.77 10.11
C THR A 649 -52.26 -40.35 10.61
N GLU A 650 -51.24 -39.53 10.87
CA GLU A 650 -51.39 -38.15 11.37
C GLU A 650 -50.97 -37.13 10.30
N GLY A 651 -51.91 -36.22 9.98
CA GLY A 651 -51.76 -35.12 9.02
C GLY A 651 -51.84 -35.53 7.55
N ASN A 652 -52.44 -34.69 6.70
CA ASN A 652 -52.40 -34.87 5.25
C ASN A 652 -51.15 -34.20 4.65
N ALA A 653 -50.78 -34.56 3.42
CA ALA A 653 -49.60 -34.02 2.74
C ALA A 653 -49.59 -32.49 2.61
N ARG A 654 -50.76 -31.88 2.40
CA ARG A 654 -50.88 -30.43 2.24
C ARG A 654 -50.55 -29.71 3.54
N ASP A 655 -51.09 -30.19 4.66
CA ASP A 655 -50.86 -29.62 5.99
C ASP A 655 -49.39 -29.72 6.38
N LYS A 656 -48.73 -30.85 6.09
CA LYS A 656 -47.30 -31.05 6.39
C LYS A 656 -46.39 -30.19 5.53
N ILE A 657 -46.73 -29.96 4.26
CA ILE A 657 -45.99 -29.03 3.41
C ILE A 657 -46.17 -27.59 3.91
N ALA A 658 -47.41 -27.20 4.24
CA ALA A 658 -47.72 -25.89 4.81
C ALA A 658 -46.97 -25.63 6.13
N GLU A 659 -46.97 -26.61 7.05
CA GLU A 659 -46.24 -26.54 8.32
C GLU A 659 -44.72 -26.43 8.09
N PHE A 660 -44.18 -27.20 7.14
CA PHE A 660 -42.77 -27.13 6.79
C PHE A 660 -42.37 -25.77 6.19
N LEU A 661 -43.26 -25.11 5.46
CA LEU A 661 -43.05 -23.77 4.90
C LEU A 661 -43.56 -22.64 5.82
N ASP A 662 -43.46 -22.84 7.14
CA ASP A 662 -43.72 -21.84 8.18
C ASP A 662 -45.21 -21.44 8.36
N GLY A 663 -46.15 -22.31 7.99
CA GLY A 663 -47.54 -22.28 8.46
C GLY A 663 -48.53 -21.46 7.62
N GLU A 664 -48.20 -21.11 6.38
CA GLU A 664 -49.15 -20.50 5.44
C GLU A 664 -50.20 -21.52 4.95
N ASP A 665 -51.41 -21.05 4.62
CA ASP A 665 -52.43 -21.91 3.98
C ASP A 665 -51.87 -22.53 2.70
N PHE A 666 -52.04 -23.84 2.51
CA PHE A 666 -51.55 -24.56 1.33
C PHE A 666 -52.04 -23.92 0.04
N GLU A 667 -53.16 -23.19 -0.01
CA GLU A 667 -53.56 -22.51 -1.24
C GLU A 667 -52.64 -21.32 -1.61
N ASN A 668 -51.98 -20.70 -0.62
CA ASN A 668 -51.13 -19.51 -0.81
C ASN A 668 -49.63 -19.83 -1.00
N ILE A 669 -49.17 -21.03 -0.65
CA ILE A 669 -47.76 -21.39 -0.82
C ILE A 669 -47.35 -21.43 -2.30
N VAL A 670 -46.12 -21.02 -2.59
CA VAL A 670 -45.51 -21.12 -3.91
C VAL A 670 -44.59 -22.34 -3.92
N LEU A 671 -44.85 -23.30 -4.81
CA LEU A 671 -44.03 -24.51 -4.97
C LEU A 671 -43.51 -24.64 -6.40
N ASN A 672 -42.24 -25.01 -6.53
CA ASN A 672 -41.61 -25.46 -7.77
C ASN A 672 -41.80 -24.49 -8.95
N THR A 673 -41.32 -23.25 -8.81
CA THR A 673 -41.51 -22.20 -9.83
C THR A 673 -40.33 -22.12 -10.80
N GLY A 674 -40.61 -21.98 -12.10
CA GLY A 674 -39.57 -21.81 -13.11
C GLY A 674 -38.48 -22.89 -13.04
N THR A 675 -37.22 -22.46 -12.92
CA THR A 675 -36.03 -23.32 -12.89
C THR A 675 -35.42 -23.44 -11.49
N THR A 676 -36.23 -23.34 -10.42
CA THR A 676 -35.73 -23.33 -9.03
C THR A 676 -35.29 -24.71 -8.53
N GLN A 677 -35.26 -25.76 -9.37
CA GLN A 677 -34.92 -27.11 -8.90
C GLN A 677 -33.44 -27.20 -8.52
N ARG A 678 -33.19 -27.83 -7.38
CA ARG A 678 -31.85 -27.98 -6.80
C ARG A 678 -31.41 -29.43 -6.89
N ILE A 679 -30.10 -29.65 -7.01
CA ILE A 679 -29.51 -30.99 -7.08
C ILE A 679 -28.55 -31.18 -5.92
N ILE A 680 -28.67 -32.30 -5.22
CA ILE A 680 -27.72 -32.75 -4.21
C ILE A 680 -27.17 -34.11 -4.63
N LEU A 681 -25.86 -34.21 -4.72
CA LEU A 681 -25.14 -35.45 -4.97
C LEU A 681 -24.43 -35.89 -3.68
N VAL A 682 -24.57 -37.15 -3.29
CA VAL A 682 -23.92 -37.69 -2.08
C VAL A 682 -23.03 -38.87 -2.46
N ALA A 683 -21.74 -38.84 -2.12
CA ALA A 683 -20.80 -39.94 -2.35
C ALA A 683 -19.58 -39.86 -1.42
N ALA A 684 -18.89 -40.98 -1.15
CA ALA A 684 -17.62 -40.94 -0.41
C ALA A 684 -16.48 -40.33 -1.24
N HIS A 685 -16.50 -40.55 -2.56
CA HIS A 685 -15.53 -39.98 -3.50
C HIS A 685 -16.24 -39.52 -4.78
N PHE A 686 -15.91 -38.30 -5.23
CA PHE A 686 -16.39 -37.76 -6.49
C PHE A 686 -15.32 -37.84 -7.56
N ARG A 687 -15.69 -38.36 -8.72
CA ARG A 687 -14.80 -38.38 -9.90
C ARG A 687 -14.66 -36.99 -10.50
N LYS A 688 -13.55 -36.75 -11.19
CA LYS A 688 -13.23 -35.45 -11.79
C LYS A 688 -14.26 -35.04 -12.84
N GLU A 689 -14.78 -36.01 -13.60
CA GLU A 689 -15.83 -35.79 -14.60
C GLU A 689 -17.10 -35.22 -13.94
N VAL A 690 -17.43 -35.69 -12.73
CA VAL A 690 -18.60 -35.21 -11.96
C VAL A 690 -18.31 -33.83 -11.39
N THR A 691 -17.19 -33.63 -10.69
CA THR A 691 -16.88 -32.32 -10.08
C THR A 691 -16.70 -31.22 -11.12
N SER A 692 -16.08 -31.52 -12.26
CA SER A 692 -15.96 -30.57 -13.38
C SER A 692 -17.33 -30.19 -13.95
N THR A 693 -18.24 -31.16 -14.10
CA THR A 693 -19.61 -30.91 -14.59
C THR A 693 -20.37 -30.05 -13.58
N VAL A 694 -20.32 -30.38 -12.30
CA VAL A 694 -20.98 -29.62 -11.21
C VAL A 694 -20.48 -28.19 -11.15
N LEU A 695 -19.17 -27.95 -11.22
CA LEU A 695 -18.61 -26.60 -11.25
C LEU A 695 -19.05 -25.80 -12.49
N TRP A 696 -19.17 -26.46 -13.65
CA TRP A 696 -19.71 -25.84 -14.85
C TRP A 696 -21.18 -25.47 -14.68
N LEU A 697 -22.01 -26.35 -14.10
CA LEU A 697 -23.42 -26.09 -13.80
C LEU A 697 -23.59 -24.89 -12.85
N LEU A 698 -22.79 -24.82 -11.78
CA LEU A 698 -22.79 -23.70 -10.85
C LEU A 698 -22.44 -22.36 -11.52
N LYS A 699 -21.46 -22.36 -12.43
CA LYS A 699 -21.12 -21.17 -13.25
C LYS A 699 -22.29 -20.72 -14.14
N HIS A 700 -23.18 -21.64 -14.50
CA HIS A 700 -24.39 -21.38 -15.27
C HIS A 700 -25.64 -21.23 -14.40
N GLN A 701 -25.48 -20.93 -13.10
CA GLN A 701 -26.56 -20.66 -12.14
C GLN A 701 -27.53 -21.83 -11.94
N ILE A 702 -27.04 -23.07 -12.13
CA ILE A 702 -27.78 -24.28 -11.78
C ILE A 702 -27.31 -24.70 -10.39
N ASP A 703 -28.23 -24.75 -9.43
CA ASP A 703 -27.92 -25.04 -8.04
C ASP A 703 -27.64 -26.53 -7.83
N VAL A 704 -26.36 -26.86 -7.65
CA VAL A 704 -25.88 -28.23 -7.45
C VAL A 704 -24.88 -28.28 -6.31
N ALA A 705 -25.13 -29.18 -5.35
CA ALA A 705 -24.26 -29.43 -4.23
C ALA A 705 -23.70 -30.87 -4.24
N CYS A 706 -22.45 -31.04 -3.80
CA CYS A 706 -21.80 -32.33 -3.56
C CYS A 706 -21.49 -32.49 -2.08
N PHE A 707 -22.00 -33.56 -1.48
CA PHE A 707 -21.74 -33.95 -0.09
C PHE A 707 -20.88 -35.21 -0.04
N LYS A 708 -19.77 -35.10 0.68
CA LYS A 708 -18.87 -36.20 0.94
C LYS A 708 -19.34 -37.00 2.14
N ALA A 709 -19.75 -38.24 1.92
CA ALA A 709 -20.13 -39.17 2.98
C ALA A 709 -18.93 -40.00 3.44
N THR A 710 -18.42 -39.76 4.65
CA THR A 710 -17.27 -40.52 5.20
C THR A 710 -17.68 -41.32 6.42
N PRO A 711 -17.69 -42.67 6.35
CA PRO A 711 -17.93 -43.52 7.51
C PRO A 711 -16.64 -43.80 8.30
N TYR A 712 -16.82 -43.93 9.61
CA TYR A 712 -15.78 -44.16 10.60
C TYR A 712 -16.22 -45.29 11.54
N ARG A 713 -15.30 -46.15 11.96
CA ARG A 713 -15.61 -47.28 12.85
C ARG A 713 -14.80 -47.21 14.15
N VAL A 714 -15.49 -47.30 15.29
CA VAL A 714 -14.87 -47.40 16.62
C VAL A 714 -15.67 -48.36 17.50
N ASP A 715 -15.02 -49.34 18.12
CA ASP A 715 -15.62 -50.26 19.09
C ASP A 715 -16.96 -50.89 18.63
N GLY A 716 -17.05 -51.26 17.34
CA GLY A 716 -18.25 -51.85 16.74
C GLY A 716 -19.37 -50.86 16.41
N LYS A 717 -19.21 -49.56 16.71
CA LYS A 717 -20.12 -48.48 16.31
C LYS A 717 -19.62 -47.80 15.03
N VAL A 718 -20.55 -47.37 14.19
CA VAL A 718 -20.27 -46.61 12.97
C VAL A 718 -20.71 -45.16 13.19
N PHE A 719 -19.84 -44.23 12.82
CA PHE A 719 -20.12 -42.80 12.76
C PHE A 719 -20.06 -42.36 11.30
N LEU A 720 -20.94 -41.45 10.89
CA LEU A 720 -20.99 -40.91 9.54
C LEU A 720 -20.80 -39.39 9.60
N THR A 721 -20.01 -38.86 8.67
CA THR A 721 -19.91 -37.43 8.41
C THR A 721 -20.41 -37.16 6.99
N LEU A 722 -21.17 -36.07 6.82
CA LEU A 722 -21.65 -35.58 5.53
C LEU A 722 -21.15 -34.15 5.36
N ASP A 723 -20.04 -34.00 4.64
CA ASP A 723 -19.38 -32.70 4.46
C ASP A 723 -19.72 -32.14 3.08
N GLN A 724 -20.30 -30.94 3.00
CA GLN A 724 -20.47 -30.25 1.71
C GLN A 724 -19.10 -29.85 1.16
N ILE A 725 -18.72 -30.39 0.01
CA ILE A 725 -17.42 -30.14 -0.63
C ILE A 725 -17.51 -29.23 -1.85
N ILE A 726 -18.68 -29.15 -2.50
CA ILE A 726 -18.95 -28.27 -3.64
C ILE A 726 -20.38 -27.72 -3.52
N PRO A 727 -20.60 -26.40 -3.63
CA PRO A 727 -19.60 -25.40 -3.30
C PRO A 727 -19.18 -25.53 -1.82
N LEU A 728 -18.00 -25.05 -1.45
CA LEU A 728 -17.65 -24.96 -0.03
C LEU A 728 -18.63 -23.99 0.65
N ARG A 729 -19.15 -24.35 1.82
CA ARG A 729 -20.19 -23.60 2.54
C ARG A 729 -19.89 -22.09 2.64
N ASP A 730 -18.68 -21.73 3.05
CA ASP A 730 -18.23 -20.34 3.16
C ASP A 730 -18.12 -19.61 1.80
N ALA A 731 -17.85 -20.36 0.72
CA ALA A 731 -17.76 -19.81 -0.63
C ALA A 731 -19.15 -19.59 -1.25
N GLN A 732 -20.17 -20.33 -0.82
CA GLN A 732 -21.55 -20.17 -1.28
C GLN A 732 -22.12 -18.79 -0.92
N GLU A 733 -21.93 -18.35 0.33
CA GLU A 733 -22.37 -17.01 0.78
C GLU A 733 -21.69 -15.88 0.00
N LEU A 734 -20.39 -16.04 -0.31
CA LEU A 734 -19.64 -15.06 -1.11
C LEU A 734 -20.09 -15.04 -2.57
N MET A 735 -20.39 -16.20 -3.16
CA MET A 735 -20.87 -16.30 -4.54
C MET A 735 -22.27 -15.70 -4.72
N ILE A 736 -23.14 -15.74 -3.71
CA ILE A 736 -24.44 -15.08 -3.73
C ILE A 736 -24.24 -13.56 -3.87
N GLY A 737 -23.40 -12.95 -3.03
CA GLY A 737 -23.12 -11.51 -3.10
C GLY A 737 -22.36 -11.07 -4.36
N ILE A 738 -21.49 -11.92 -4.91
CA ILE A 738 -20.82 -11.67 -6.20
C ILE A 738 -21.82 -11.76 -7.36
N SER A 739 -22.75 -12.71 -7.33
CA SER A 739 -23.75 -12.89 -8.39
C SER A 739 -24.76 -11.74 -8.43
N GLU A 740 -25.19 -11.23 -7.27
CA GLU A 740 -26.03 -10.03 -7.17
C GLU A 740 -25.33 -8.81 -7.76
N LYS A 741 -24.04 -8.64 -7.42
CA LYS A 741 -23.21 -7.55 -7.94
C LYS A 741 -22.94 -7.70 -9.44
N GLU A 742 -22.65 -8.89 -9.94
CA GLU A 742 -22.43 -9.15 -11.37
C GLU A 742 -23.71 -8.95 -12.19
N GLN A 743 -24.89 -9.28 -11.64
CA GLN A 743 -26.17 -8.92 -12.25
C GLN A 743 -26.39 -7.40 -12.28
N GLU A 744 -26.12 -6.69 -11.18
CA GLU A 744 -26.20 -5.22 -11.14
C GLU A 744 -25.23 -4.57 -12.15
N GLU A 745 -23.99 -5.05 -12.22
CA GLU A 745 -22.96 -4.53 -13.12
C GLU A 745 -23.29 -4.82 -14.60
N GLN A 746 -23.76 -6.03 -14.95
CA GLN A 746 -24.18 -6.35 -16.32
C GLN A 746 -25.42 -5.55 -16.75
N VAL A 747 -26.37 -5.31 -15.85
CA VAL A 747 -27.54 -4.47 -16.10
C VAL A 747 -27.13 -3.01 -16.27
N ALA A 748 -26.22 -2.52 -15.44
CA ALA A 748 -25.69 -1.16 -15.53
C ALA A 748 -24.86 -0.92 -16.81
N GLU A 749 -24.04 -1.88 -17.22
CA GLU A 749 -23.18 -1.80 -18.40
C GLU A 749 -23.99 -1.84 -19.71
N ARG A 750 -25.01 -2.72 -19.80
CA ARG A 750 -25.99 -2.70 -20.91
C ARG A 750 -26.79 -1.40 -20.94
N GLY A 751 -27.18 -0.88 -19.77
CA GLY A 751 -27.89 0.39 -19.66
C GLY A 751 -27.05 1.59 -20.14
N MET A 752 -25.74 1.60 -19.86
CA MET A 752 -24.83 2.67 -20.27
C MET A 752 -24.58 2.68 -21.79
N LEU A 753 -24.34 1.51 -22.40
CA LEU A 753 -24.15 1.38 -23.85
C LEU A 753 -25.38 1.87 -24.63
N THR A 754 -26.58 1.56 -24.14
CA THR A 754 -27.85 1.96 -24.76
C THR A 754 -28.06 3.48 -24.70
N ARG A 755 -27.72 4.14 -23.59
CA ARG A 755 -27.84 5.61 -23.43
C ARG A 755 -26.88 6.39 -24.32
N HIS A 756 -25.64 5.91 -24.51
CA HIS A 756 -24.68 6.57 -25.40
C HIS A 756 -25.14 6.57 -26.86
N GLN A 757 -25.70 5.47 -27.34
CA GLN A 757 -26.24 5.40 -28.70
C GLN A 757 -27.44 6.34 -28.88
N LEU A 758 -28.32 6.39 -27.89
CA LEU A 758 -29.51 7.23 -27.91
C LEU A 758 -29.15 8.74 -27.98
N ARG A 759 -28.12 9.18 -27.25
CA ARG A 759 -27.61 10.57 -27.31
C ARG A 759 -26.96 10.91 -28.65
N LEU A 760 -26.14 10.01 -29.19
CA LEU A 760 -25.51 10.20 -30.50
C LEU A 760 -26.56 10.39 -31.60
N ASP A 761 -27.62 9.58 -31.58
CA ASP A 761 -28.71 9.66 -32.56
C ASP A 761 -29.53 10.95 -32.39
N PHE A 762 -29.83 11.35 -31.16
CA PHE A 762 -30.54 12.60 -30.88
C PHE A 762 -29.74 13.83 -31.34
N TRP A 763 -28.45 13.91 -30.96
CA TRP A 763 -27.60 15.05 -31.31
C TRP A 763 -27.36 15.17 -32.81
N ARG A 764 -27.30 14.05 -33.54
CA ARG A 764 -27.24 14.07 -35.00
C ARG A 764 -28.47 14.77 -35.59
N GLN A 765 -29.68 14.37 -35.17
CA GLN A 765 -30.91 15.01 -35.65
C GLN A 765 -31.03 16.48 -35.22
N ALA A 766 -30.60 16.81 -34.00
CA ALA A 766 -30.64 18.18 -33.51
C ALA A 766 -29.68 19.11 -34.29
N LEU A 767 -28.47 18.64 -34.60
CA LEU A 767 -27.50 19.37 -35.41
C LEU A 767 -27.98 19.56 -36.85
N ASP A 768 -28.54 18.51 -37.46
CA ASP A 768 -29.15 18.61 -38.80
C ASP A 768 -30.30 19.63 -38.81
N ALA A 769 -31.13 19.66 -37.77
CA ALA A 769 -32.22 20.63 -37.64
C ALA A 769 -31.71 22.08 -37.45
N LEU A 770 -30.65 22.28 -36.66
CA LEU A 770 -30.00 23.59 -36.48
C LEU A 770 -29.39 24.11 -37.78
N GLU A 771 -28.76 23.24 -38.56
CA GLU A 771 -28.20 23.58 -39.87
C GLU A 771 -29.30 23.97 -40.87
N ASN A 772 -30.37 23.16 -40.96
CA ASN A 772 -31.54 23.45 -41.80
C ASN A 772 -32.25 24.75 -41.40
N ALA A 773 -32.19 25.12 -40.11
CA ALA A 773 -32.70 26.35 -39.55
C ALA A 773 -31.78 27.57 -39.80
N GLY A 774 -30.67 27.40 -40.51
CA GLY A 774 -29.71 28.45 -40.88
C GLY A 774 -28.83 28.92 -39.71
N MET A 775 -28.73 28.15 -38.63
CA MET A 775 -27.99 28.56 -37.43
C MET A 775 -26.52 28.14 -37.52
N THR A 776 -25.62 29.10 -37.71
CA THR A 776 -24.17 28.83 -37.80
C THR A 776 -23.49 28.57 -36.46
N LEU A 777 -24.21 28.73 -35.34
CA LEU A 777 -23.65 28.63 -33.99
C LEU A 777 -23.01 27.27 -33.72
N TYR A 778 -23.56 26.18 -34.23
CA TYR A 778 -23.07 24.82 -34.00
C TYR A 778 -22.40 24.18 -35.23
N ALA A 779 -22.07 24.96 -36.27
CA ALA A 779 -21.59 24.44 -37.56
C ALA A 779 -20.30 23.59 -37.49
N ASN A 780 -19.49 23.73 -36.43
CA ASN A 780 -18.27 22.97 -36.21
C ASN A 780 -18.37 21.98 -35.03
N VAL A 781 -19.58 21.63 -34.59
CA VAL A 781 -19.81 20.73 -33.45
C VAL A 781 -20.33 19.39 -33.94
N SER A 782 -19.68 18.30 -33.53
CA SER A 782 -20.08 16.93 -33.88
C SER A 782 -20.98 16.31 -32.79
N PRO A 783 -21.86 15.35 -33.14
CA PRO A 783 -22.63 14.59 -32.16
C PRO A 783 -21.73 13.89 -31.12
N GLY A 784 -22.05 14.04 -29.84
CA GLY A 784 -21.29 13.47 -28.71
C GLY A 784 -22.05 12.38 -27.96
N LYS A 785 -21.35 11.69 -27.05
CA LYS A 785 -21.95 10.71 -26.11
C LYS A 785 -22.50 11.35 -24.83
N ASP A 786 -22.16 12.62 -24.61
CA ASP A 786 -22.60 13.40 -23.46
C ASP A 786 -24.07 13.80 -23.58
N ASN A 787 -24.71 14.07 -22.45
CA ASN A 787 -26.07 14.57 -22.39
C ASN A 787 -26.16 16.08 -22.67
N TRP A 788 -25.06 16.71 -23.09
CA TRP A 788 -25.02 18.13 -23.44
C TRP A 788 -24.18 18.35 -24.69
N LEU A 789 -24.44 19.44 -25.39
CA LEU A 789 -23.73 19.84 -26.59
C LEU A 789 -23.57 21.37 -26.58
N ALA A 790 -22.33 21.86 -26.65
CA ALA A 790 -22.03 23.28 -26.48
C ALA A 790 -21.29 23.90 -27.66
N SER A 791 -21.47 25.20 -27.83
CA SER A 791 -20.73 26.05 -28.75
C SER A 791 -20.23 27.32 -28.06
N GLY A 792 -19.08 27.81 -28.51
CA GLY A 792 -18.44 29.01 -27.97
C GLY A 792 -19.17 30.29 -28.38
N SER A 793 -19.30 31.23 -27.44
CA SER A 793 -19.85 32.55 -27.71
C SER A 793 -18.86 33.52 -28.39
N GLY A 794 -17.59 33.14 -28.52
CA GLY A 794 -16.48 34.03 -28.92
C GLY A 794 -15.79 34.73 -27.74
N LEU A 795 -16.31 34.59 -26.52
CA LEU A 795 -15.65 34.97 -25.26
C LEU A 795 -15.24 33.72 -24.48
N SER A 796 -13.96 33.62 -24.08
CA SER A 796 -13.42 32.46 -23.34
C SER A 796 -14.23 32.18 -22.08
N GLY A 797 -14.68 30.93 -21.94
CA GLY A 797 -15.48 30.45 -20.81
C GLY A 797 -16.92 30.95 -20.79
N VAL A 798 -17.44 31.47 -21.90
CA VAL A 798 -18.87 31.79 -22.06
C VAL A 798 -19.40 31.01 -23.25
N ILE A 799 -20.39 30.15 -23.03
CA ILE A 799 -20.86 29.16 -24.01
C ILE A 799 -22.38 29.13 -24.12
N TYR A 800 -22.85 28.72 -25.29
CA TYR A 800 -24.23 28.31 -25.54
C TYR A 800 -24.28 26.78 -25.44
N SER A 801 -25.21 26.22 -24.68
CA SER A 801 -25.28 24.78 -24.42
C SER A 801 -26.71 24.26 -24.56
N MET A 802 -26.87 23.10 -25.18
CA MET A 802 -28.13 22.35 -25.17
C MET A 802 -27.94 21.11 -24.30
N VAL A 803 -28.99 20.72 -23.57
CA VAL A 803 -28.98 19.53 -22.71
C VAL A 803 -30.14 18.61 -23.11
N PHE A 804 -29.88 17.31 -23.11
CA PHE A 804 -30.83 16.25 -23.44
C PHE A 804 -30.82 15.18 -22.35
N ASN A 805 -31.87 15.16 -21.53
CA ASN A 805 -32.09 14.21 -20.46
C ASN A 805 -33.27 13.28 -20.77
N ALA A 806 -33.55 12.33 -19.89
CA ALA A 806 -34.62 11.35 -20.10
C ALA A 806 -36.03 11.97 -20.03
N ASP A 807 -36.17 13.10 -19.36
CA ASP A 807 -37.41 13.76 -18.96
C ASP A 807 -37.49 15.23 -19.42
N GLU A 808 -36.41 15.80 -19.94
CA GLU A 808 -36.38 17.17 -20.44
C GLU A 808 -35.29 17.44 -21.48
N VAL A 809 -35.49 18.50 -22.26
CA VAL A 809 -34.44 19.20 -23.01
C VAL A 809 -34.28 20.61 -22.48
N ARG A 810 -33.05 21.15 -22.53
CA ARG A 810 -32.77 22.53 -22.10
C ARG A 810 -31.93 23.30 -23.09
N ALA A 811 -32.18 24.59 -23.17
CA ALA A 811 -31.33 25.56 -23.84
C ALA A 811 -30.70 26.48 -22.79
N GLU A 812 -29.38 26.65 -22.85
CA GLU A 812 -28.59 27.27 -21.78
C GLU A 812 -27.59 28.30 -22.34
N PHE A 813 -27.42 29.39 -21.60
CA PHE A 813 -26.28 30.31 -21.70
C PHE A 813 -25.45 30.16 -20.43
N ALA A 814 -24.24 29.59 -20.56
CA ALA A 814 -23.42 29.20 -19.42
C ALA A 814 -22.11 30.01 -19.33
N LEU A 815 -21.80 30.44 -18.10
CA LEU A 815 -20.61 31.18 -17.69
C LEU A 815 -19.69 30.23 -16.92
N ASN A 816 -18.69 29.68 -17.60
CA ASN A 816 -17.76 28.65 -17.11
C ASN A 816 -16.33 29.18 -16.93
N ARG A 817 -16.18 30.38 -16.35
CA ARG A 817 -14.90 31.01 -15.99
C ARG A 817 -14.52 30.76 -14.53
N ALA A 818 -13.41 31.34 -14.05
CA ALA A 818 -13.07 31.29 -12.62
C ALA A 818 -14.28 31.74 -11.77
N ARG A 819 -14.50 31.10 -10.62
CA ARG A 819 -15.75 31.22 -9.83
C ARG A 819 -16.21 32.66 -9.68
N ASP A 820 -15.32 33.54 -9.22
CA ASP A 820 -15.63 34.96 -8.97
C ASP A 820 -15.98 35.71 -10.26
N GLN A 821 -15.31 35.39 -11.38
CA GLN A 821 -15.60 35.97 -12.69
C GLN A 821 -16.97 35.52 -13.20
N SER A 822 -17.28 34.22 -13.12
CA SER A 822 -18.59 33.70 -13.53
C SER A 822 -19.72 34.34 -12.73
N LYS A 823 -19.53 34.50 -11.40
CA LYS A 823 -20.55 35.12 -10.54
C LYS A 823 -20.72 36.60 -10.85
N THR A 824 -19.61 37.33 -11.04
CA THR A 824 -19.65 38.76 -11.39
C THR A 824 -20.39 39.00 -12.71
N LEU A 825 -20.09 38.20 -13.74
CA LEU A 825 -20.78 38.29 -15.03
C LEU A 825 -22.26 37.90 -14.91
N PHE A 826 -22.56 36.87 -14.11
CA PHE A 826 -23.93 36.44 -13.86
C PHE A 826 -24.74 37.51 -13.14
N ASP A 827 -24.19 38.09 -12.07
CA ASP A 827 -24.84 39.14 -11.28
C ASP A 827 -25.10 40.39 -12.14
N HIS A 828 -24.19 40.70 -13.08
CA HIS A 828 -24.40 41.77 -14.06
C HIS A 828 -25.58 41.49 -15.01
N LEU A 829 -25.71 40.26 -15.51
CA LEU A 829 -26.86 39.86 -16.34
C LEU A 829 -28.15 39.81 -15.51
N LEU A 830 -28.07 39.33 -14.27
CA LEU A 830 -29.20 39.24 -13.35
C LEU A 830 -29.77 40.62 -13.01
N ALA A 831 -28.92 41.65 -12.93
CA ALA A 831 -29.36 43.04 -12.76
C ALA A 831 -30.20 43.56 -13.94
N GLN A 832 -30.11 42.92 -15.12
CA GLN A 832 -30.89 43.22 -16.31
C GLN A 832 -32.02 42.21 -16.56
N ARG A 833 -32.37 41.39 -15.54
CA ARG A 833 -33.30 40.26 -15.69
C ARG A 833 -34.62 40.64 -16.35
N GLU A 834 -35.30 41.68 -15.87
CA GLU A 834 -36.60 42.09 -16.41
C GLU A 834 -36.52 42.46 -17.89
N GLN A 835 -35.45 43.16 -18.29
CA GLN A 835 -35.21 43.50 -19.69
C GLN A 835 -34.91 42.24 -20.53
N ILE A 836 -34.06 41.34 -20.02
CA ILE A 836 -33.66 40.12 -20.73
C ILE A 836 -34.86 39.18 -20.92
N GLU A 837 -35.68 38.98 -19.90
CA GLU A 837 -36.90 38.16 -19.99
C GLU A 837 -37.94 38.81 -20.90
N SER A 838 -38.05 40.15 -20.90
CA SER A 838 -38.92 40.86 -21.84
C SER A 838 -38.46 40.75 -23.30
N GLU A 839 -37.15 40.78 -23.57
CA GLU A 839 -36.60 40.58 -24.92
C GLU A 839 -36.69 39.11 -25.37
N PHE A 840 -36.56 38.17 -24.42
CA PHE A 840 -36.71 36.73 -24.68
C PHE A 840 -38.16 36.33 -24.93
N GLY A 841 -39.11 37.02 -24.28
CA GLY A 841 -40.56 36.83 -24.42
C GLY A 841 -41.16 35.83 -23.42
N GLU A 842 -40.34 35.18 -22.59
CA GLU A 842 -40.72 34.14 -21.63
C GLU A 842 -39.80 34.19 -20.40
N PRO A 843 -40.25 33.77 -19.20
CA PRO A 843 -39.42 33.76 -18.01
C PRO A 843 -38.29 32.74 -18.11
N LEU A 844 -37.10 33.13 -17.68
CA LEU A 844 -35.90 32.29 -17.67
C LEU A 844 -35.57 31.82 -16.25
N GLU A 845 -34.88 30.69 -16.14
CA GLU A 845 -34.33 30.22 -14.87
C GLU A 845 -32.89 30.67 -14.69
N TRP A 846 -32.63 31.36 -13.59
CA TRP A 846 -31.37 32.00 -13.28
C TRP A 846 -30.63 31.22 -12.19
N ARG A 847 -29.67 30.38 -12.58
CA ARG A 847 -28.91 29.51 -11.68
C ARG A 847 -27.50 30.07 -11.42
N ARG A 848 -27.33 30.77 -10.29
CA ARG A 848 -26.02 31.30 -9.88
C ARG A 848 -25.03 30.19 -9.57
N LEU A 849 -25.47 29.09 -8.94
CA LEU A 849 -24.68 27.90 -8.55
C LEU A 849 -23.45 28.24 -7.70
N ASP A 850 -23.66 28.75 -6.49
CA ASP A 850 -22.59 29.33 -5.67
C ASP A 850 -21.44 28.38 -5.36
N ASP A 851 -21.70 27.09 -5.19
CA ASP A 851 -20.71 26.04 -4.94
C ASP A 851 -19.95 25.58 -6.20
N LYS A 852 -20.40 25.98 -7.40
CA LYS A 852 -19.81 25.59 -8.68
C LYS A 852 -19.10 26.74 -9.38
N LYS A 853 -18.16 26.37 -10.25
CA LYS A 853 -17.48 27.28 -11.17
C LYS A 853 -18.46 27.92 -12.19
N ALA A 854 -19.46 27.16 -12.61
CA ALA A 854 -20.45 27.55 -13.60
C ALA A 854 -21.51 28.50 -13.01
N SER A 855 -22.10 29.35 -13.86
CA SER A 855 -23.37 30.02 -13.62
C SER A 855 -24.18 29.95 -14.92
N ILE A 856 -25.49 29.73 -14.84
CA ILE A 856 -26.30 29.33 -15.99
C ILE A 856 -27.60 30.13 -16.03
N VAL A 857 -27.93 30.67 -17.20
CA VAL A 857 -29.29 31.10 -17.52
C VAL A 857 -29.90 30.04 -18.43
N THR A 858 -31.02 29.45 -18.04
CA THR A 858 -31.58 28.26 -18.69
C THR A 858 -33.09 28.35 -18.86
N ILE A 859 -33.60 27.62 -19.84
CA ILE A 859 -35.02 27.29 -19.98
C ILE A 859 -35.12 25.81 -20.34
N SER A 860 -36.13 25.14 -19.79
CA SER A 860 -36.36 23.70 -19.99
C SER A 860 -37.73 23.41 -20.59
N HIS A 861 -37.82 22.28 -21.27
CA HIS A 861 -39.05 21.72 -21.80
C HIS A 861 -39.11 20.25 -21.45
N ALA A 862 -40.17 19.83 -20.76
CA ALA A 862 -40.38 18.45 -20.38
C ALA A 862 -40.69 17.61 -21.62
N CYS A 863 -39.96 16.51 -21.81
CA CYS A 863 -40.16 15.57 -22.91
C CYS A 863 -39.70 14.18 -22.51
N ALA A 864 -40.31 13.12 -23.03
CA ALA A 864 -39.80 11.76 -22.84
C ALA A 864 -38.59 11.55 -23.76
N GLY A 865 -37.39 11.94 -23.33
CA GLY A 865 -36.18 11.93 -24.15
C GLY A 865 -35.79 10.53 -24.64
N HIS A 866 -36.19 9.46 -23.96
CA HIS A 866 -35.97 8.09 -24.45
C HIS A 866 -36.99 7.63 -25.52
N ASP A 867 -38.09 8.36 -25.70
CA ASP A 867 -39.09 8.10 -26.73
C ASP A 867 -38.76 8.87 -28.02
N ARG A 868 -38.25 8.15 -29.03
CA ARG A 868 -37.86 8.73 -30.32
C ARG A 868 -39.01 9.43 -31.05
N ALA A 869 -40.26 9.07 -30.76
CA ALA A 869 -41.42 9.71 -31.38
C ALA A 869 -41.58 11.18 -30.96
N GLN A 870 -41.08 11.56 -29.78
CA GLN A 870 -41.16 12.93 -29.26
C GLN A 870 -39.97 13.80 -29.66
N TRP A 871 -38.93 13.23 -30.28
CA TRP A 871 -37.73 13.96 -30.65
C TRP A 871 -37.96 15.11 -31.62
N PRO A 872 -38.79 14.99 -32.68
CA PRO A 872 -39.02 16.10 -33.60
C PRO A 872 -39.55 17.36 -32.90
N GLU A 873 -40.45 17.20 -31.93
CA GLU A 873 -41.01 18.30 -31.14
C GLU A 873 -39.93 18.91 -30.23
N ALA A 874 -39.22 18.08 -29.46
CA ALA A 874 -38.16 18.53 -28.57
C ALA A 874 -37.00 19.23 -29.31
N ILE A 875 -36.63 18.73 -30.49
CA ILE A 875 -35.59 19.32 -31.35
C ILE A 875 -36.06 20.66 -31.91
N THR A 876 -37.30 20.74 -32.41
CA THR A 876 -37.88 22.01 -32.89
C THR A 876 -37.87 23.04 -31.78
N TRP A 877 -38.29 22.65 -30.57
CA TRP A 877 -38.25 23.50 -29.39
C TRP A 877 -36.82 23.97 -29.06
N LEU A 878 -35.83 23.07 -29.07
CA LEU A 878 -34.41 23.41 -28.84
C LEU A 878 -33.87 24.41 -29.87
N VAL A 879 -34.18 24.21 -31.15
CA VAL A 879 -33.75 25.11 -32.24
C VAL A 879 -34.32 26.51 -32.03
N ASP A 880 -35.62 26.62 -31.73
CA ASP A 880 -36.28 27.91 -31.54
C ASP A 880 -35.76 28.65 -30.29
N HIS A 881 -35.61 27.94 -29.17
CA HIS A 881 -35.16 28.54 -27.92
C HIS A 881 -33.67 28.87 -27.93
N MET A 882 -32.84 28.06 -28.58
CA MET A 882 -31.43 28.39 -28.77
C MET A 882 -31.25 29.60 -29.69
N ARG A 883 -32.10 29.76 -30.71
CA ARG A 883 -32.14 30.98 -31.54
C ARG A 883 -32.49 32.21 -30.71
N LYS A 884 -33.52 32.13 -29.86
CA LYS A 884 -33.90 33.22 -28.95
C LYS A 884 -32.77 33.55 -27.96
N ILE A 885 -32.14 32.54 -27.35
CA ILE A 885 -30.99 32.72 -26.45
C ILE A 885 -29.85 33.44 -27.20
N GLN A 886 -29.52 33.00 -28.41
CA GLN A 886 -28.47 33.66 -29.20
C GLN A 886 -28.82 35.12 -29.49
N GLN A 887 -30.06 35.41 -29.92
CA GLN A 887 -30.53 36.77 -30.22
C GLN A 887 -30.45 37.71 -29.02
N VAL A 888 -30.83 37.24 -27.83
CA VAL A 888 -30.84 38.05 -26.60
C VAL A 888 -29.43 38.22 -26.02
N PHE A 889 -28.62 37.16 -25.98
CA PHE A 889 -27.32 37.22 -25.30
C PHE A 889 -26.15 37.66 -26.21
N SER A 890 -26.22 37.46 -27.53
CA SER A 890 -25.13 37.84 -28.43
C SER A 890 -24.77 39.35 -28.38
N PRO A 891 -25.74 40.29 -28.37
CA PRO A 891 -25.45 41.73 -28.24
C PRO A 891 -24.79 42.12 -26.92
N ARG A 892 -24.91 41.28 -25.88
CA ARG A 892 -24.37 41.54 -24.53
C ARG A 892 -22.93 41.04 -24.36
N ILE A 893 -22.44 40.18 -25.25
CA ILE A 893 -21.07 39.63 -25.16
C ILE A 893 -19.98 40.72 -25.13
N PRO A 894 -20.02 41.79 -25.94
CA PRO A 894 -19.01 42.86 -25.87
C PRO A 894 -18.98 43.56 -24.51
N GLN A 895 -20.13 43.74 -23.86
CA GLN A 895 -20.24 44.32 -22.52
C GLN A 895 -19.64 43.37 -21.47
N LEU A 896 -19.98 42.09 -21.52
CA LEU A 896 -19.38 41.06 -20.65
C LEU A 896 -17.85 40.99 -20.84
N LYS A 897 -17.36 41.15 -22.07
CA LYS A 897 -15.92 41.21 -22.37
C LYS A 897 -15.26 42.44 -21.76
N SER A 898 -15.95 43.57 -21.68
CA SER A 898 -15.43 44.79 -21.05
C SER A 898 -15.33 44.69 -19.54
N LEU A 899 -16.25 43.97 -18.88
CA LEU A 899 -16.23 43.71 -17.43
C LEU A 899 -15.09 42.78 -16.98
N LEU A 900 -14.47 42.09 -17.94
CA LEU A 900 -13.33 41.19 -17.69
C LEU A 900 -11.96 41.84 -17.93
N ARG A 901 -11.95 43.10 -18.39
CA ARG A 901 -10.74 43.93 -18.53
C ARG A 901 -10.65 44.86 -17.34
#